data_AF-A0A517RKG9-F1
#
_entry.id   AF-A0A517RKG9-F1
#
_cell.length_a   1.000
_cell.length_b   1.000
_cell.length_c   1.000
_cell.angle_alpha   90.00
_cell.angle_beta   90.00
_cell.angle_gamma   90.00
#
_symmetry.space_group_name_H-M   'P 1'
#
loop_
_entity.id
_entity.type
_entity.pdbx_description
1 polymer ?
#
loop_
_entity_poly.entity_id
_entity_poly.type
_entity_poly.pdbx_seq_one_letter_code
_entity_poly.pdbx_strand_id
1 'polypeptide(L)'
;MPHSIRAQLEQLHRKIHQLIWLNGLCWGLTILLMLALLVITFDWTLNISDPVIRFILGTAVAGLVVWTLWRNLVIPLKTPLTDLDLALKIERQYPDLKDSFSSSIQFDNQQSAHFTGSLQLRQAVIEDAYRKASQINFLELIDTHPIRKIMFSAALLSLIVASISLIYPHQTALGIHRLILPFSAPEWPQSVVLQILDEDLIPIETGPKNPYQVVEGQNFQFFVENRKGAPPQDLQMEYQTIQDSQSRSKVYSEPLRIVSVPDPAGVSRDLGTGSLVISNKSVRLRATGGDDRSMNWLNIVSVPPTTLELQEVVLTPPVYSQRPVETLPTGIGNIKALIGTRVDIKASSNKLLKSAELRIKDREPIPIKLDSDRKHFSVQFFVQEPGTYSYWFELENDQGFRPPHPQRFEITASADAVPEVFLEDPQTDLQVTPTAQIPLTVSIHDDLKIASALIRYQKSSREETLSRALRTDRETQSFPLPFTPQSSSEQLIINHVWNLADLPLTQGDRVIFRAEATDHYEPVKSPIGEKLPDEIRVGTSISRVLTIVTPQYKTNELANRQAHLLEELARVLKDQRLLNTEVKDVQHQLQRVGSARSEEVDTIKQVEMDQKRVASQLFSPRTGLEQRSKELMQELKWNRIHDPAMTQRLAELNTELSQLNQNVFPQIQEQITQARKKLQSNVDSAPAEKKAPASAAKSLHPENSQNEKAATKKSPADSSPLAALNIAEQGQQRVINRLDGVLKSLSQWQKTRDLVSELDEQIQQQAEIQSQTEKLAKKTITKSFNNLRLQEQADLEKLATRQEQQAENFKAFRNLLDTLNTQAAQSTQPEQLKNQEAMDFLRKKSIPEEMRQTAEKLKQNQVGQALQEQQQIQQAMETLKNIFENQPADAADQMLKKLKQSERELSQLKQQQQEILKKLKSASESKSQAELKKQLEKLAKQEQELQEQLKQFEQQLQRLSLQQAGQSVQRAGERLSKSTEALQQGQTQQAEQEIRESLDDLEQAQRELAARRQEIEESLAFEEFAKLESEIKNLIERQDAVIQETNRLEKERLSRGRWSRGQLKSLRQLFETEQDLQQETEAVSQKLAAAPVFVLAMEKVIDQLTIAVERLDQRLTDQETLTAEQSARSKLSALLKILEEKSSLDNAQRDQSQSAPGAQTPPTNQIALLSQLKLLKLLQEEILNRTRSFNNSISEEKQLTPEQIQQRNELSQEQADLADLSMELLLKLDQTHSDATDSEPEIE
;
A
#
# COMPACT_ATOMS: atom_id res chain seq x y z
N MET A 1 -30.10 -141.64 65.17
CA MET A 1 -30.80 -140.45 65.69
C MET A 1 -32.31 -140.54 65.55
N PRO A 2 -33.12 -140.05 66.51
CA PRO A 2 -34.55 -139.85 66.32
C PRO A 2 -34.82 -138.76 65.26
N HIS A 3 -35.87 -138.95 64.45
CA HIS A 3 -36.19 -138.09 63.31
C HIS A 3 -36.39 -136.61 63.69
N SER A 4 -36.88 -136.34 64.90
CA SER A 4 -37.13 -134.98 65.40
C SER A 4 -35.86 -134.15 65.54
N ILE A 5 -34.77 -134.72 66.04
CA ILE A 5 -33.50 -134.01 66.26
C ILE A 5 -32.76 -133.77 64.94
N ARG A 6 -32.76 -134.76 64.04
CA ARG A 6 -32.21 -134.60 62.68
C ARG A 6 -32.93 -133.50 61.90
N ALA A 7 -34.26 -133.44 62.00
CA ALA A 7 -35.05 -132.36 61.38
C ALA A 7 -34.73 -130.98 61.98
N GLN A 8 -34.52 -130.88 63.30
CA GLN A 8 -34.12 -129.63 63.94
C GLN A 8 -32.69 -129.18 63.55
N LEU A 9 -31.74 -130.11 63.40
CA LEU A 9 -30.38 -129.81 62.90
C LEU A 9 -30.36 -129.39 61.42
N GLU A 10 -31.16 -130.04 60.58
CA GLU A 10 -31.32 -129.64 59.16
C GLU A 10 -31.98 -128.26 59.02
N GLN A 11 -32.98 -127.94 59.86
CA GLN A 11 -33.58 -126.60 59.90
C GLN A 11 -32.58 -125.54 60.35
N LEU A 12 -31.71 -125.85 61.32
CA LEU A 12 -30.65 -124.94 61.76
C LEU A 12 -29.63 -124.67 60.64
N HIS A 13 -29.20 -125.71 59.93
CA HIS A 13 -28.32 -125.59 58.76
C HIS A 13 -28.90 -124.65 57.70
N ARG A 14 -30.17 -124.86 57.31
CA ARG A 14 -30.83 -124.01 56.29
C ARG A 14 -30.91 -122.56 56.74
N LYS A 15 -31.23 -122.29 58.00
CA LYS A 15 -31.38 -120.94 58.53
C LYS A 15 -30.03 -120.21 58.61
N ILE A 16 -28.94 -120.91 58.97
CA ILE A 16 -27.58 -120.34 58.98
C ILE A 16 -27.15 -119.97 57.55
N HIS A 17 -27.37 -120.84 56.56
CA HIS A 17 -27.04 -120.53 55.15
C HIS A 17 -27.86 -119.35 54.61
N GLN A 18 -29.16 -119.27 54.92
CA GLN A 18 -30.01 -118.13 54.54
C GLN A 18 -29.50 -116.82 55.14
N LEU A 19 -29.05 -116.83 56.39
CA LEU A 19 -28.53 -115.64 57.06
C LEU A 19 -27.17 -115.20 56.51
N ILE A 20 -26.29 -116.13 56.15
CA ILE A 20 -25.03 -115.81 55.45
C ILE A 20 -25.34 -115.19 54.09
N TRP A 21 -26.32 -115.74 53.36
CA TRP A 21 -26.72 -115.23 52.06
C TRP A 21 -27.25 -113.79 52.14
N LEU A 22 -28.15 -113.53 53.09
CA LEU A 22 -28.72 -112.21 53.34
C LEU A 22 -27.65 -111.20 53.77
N ASN A 23 -26.71 -111.60 54.63
CA ASN A 23 -25.64 -110.74 55.11
C ASN A 23 -24.68 -110.32 53.97
N GLY A 24 -24.23 -111.28 53.16
CA GLY A 24 -23.34 -111.02 52.03
C GLY A 24 -23.97 -110.10 50.98
N LEU A 25 -25.25 -110.32 50.67
CA LEU A 25 -25.97 -109.51 49.68
C LEU A 25 -26.23 -108.09 50.18
N CYS A 26 -26.60 -107.92 51.46
CA CYS A 26 -26.77 -106.59 52.06
C CYS A 26 -25.44 -105.80 52.09
N TRP A 27 -24.31 -106.45 52.40
CA TRP A 27 -22.99 -105.81 52.35
C TRP A 27 -22.54 -105.43 50.93
N GLY A 28 -22.84 -106.28 49.93
CA GLY A 28 -22.57 -105.96 48.54
C GLY A 28 -23.37 -104.74 48.07
N LEU A 29 -24.66 -104.71 48.40
CA LEU A 29 -25.56 -103.62 48.04
C LEU A 29 -25.15 -102.28 48.69
N THR A 30 -24.80 -102.27 49.98
CA THR A 30 -24.40 -101.04 50.68
C THR A 30 -23.16 -100.42 50.07
N ILE A 31 -22.13 -101.22 49.80
CA ILE A 31 -20.87 -100.73 49.22
C ILE A 31 -21.10 -100.23 47.80
N LEU A 32 -21.86 -100.96 46.98
CA LEU A 32 -22.16 -100.55 45.62
C LEU A 32 -22.87 -99.19 45.56
N LEU A 33 -23.94 -99.03 46.35
CA LEU A 33 -24.71 -97.79 46.38
C LEU A 33 -23.89 -96.61 46.94
N MET A 34 -23.06 -96.85 47.96
CA MET A 34 -22.26 -95.80 48.59
C MET A 34 -21.15 -95.31 47.68
N LEU A 35 -20.43 -96.22 47.02
CA LEU A 35 -19.37 -95.86 46.08
C LEU A 35 -19.92 -95.23 44.79
N ALA A 36 -21.04 -95.74 44.25
CA ALA A 36 -21.67 -95.15 43.08
C ALA A 36 -22.10 -93.70 43.34
N LEU A 37 -22.71 -93.44 44.50
CA LEU A 37 -23.08 -92.08 44.91
C LEU A 37 -21.86 -91.16 45.00
N LEU A 38 -20.76 -91.63 45.60
CA LEU A 38 -19.52 -90.86 45.75
C LEU A 38 -18.87 -90.52 44.39
N VAL A 39 -18.78 -91.48 43.47
CA VAL A 39 -18.20 -91.22 42.13
C VAL A 39 -19.06 -90.26 41.32
N ILE A 40 -20.39 -90.40 41.33
CA ILE A 40 -21.29 -89.51 40.58
C ILE A 40 -21.20 -88.08 41.13
N THR A 41 -21.19 -87.92 42.46
CA THR A 41 -21.03 -86.60 43.09
C THR A 41 -19.67 -85.98 42.80
N PHE A 42 -18.60 -86.76 42.76
CA PHE A 42 -17.26 -86.30 42.41
C PHE A 42 -17.12 -85.90 40.93
N ASP A 43 -17.71 -86.67 40.01
CA ASP A 43 -17.74 -86.35 38.57
C ASP A 43 -18.58 -85.09 38.27
N TRP A 44 -19.59 -84.81 39.09
CA TRP A 44 -20.38 -83.57 39.01
C TRP A 44 -19.62 -82.35 39.55
N THR A 45 -18.99 -82.44 40.74
CA THR A 45 -18.31 -81.28 41.35
C THR A 45 -17.03 -80.87 40.64
N LEU A 46 -16.28 -81.81 40.09
CA LEU A 46 -15.01 -81.54 39.40
C LEU A 46 -15.15 -81.45 37.88
N ASN A 47 -16.37 -81.63 37.36
CA ASN A 47 -16.68 -81.63 35.91
C ASN A 47 -15.63 -82.42 35.10
N ILE A 48 -15.31 -83.65 35.55
CA ILE A 48 -14.24 -84.47 34.96
C ILE A 48 -14.61 -84.73 33.51
N SER A 49 -13.90 -84.12 32.58
CA SER A 49 -14.21 -84.21 31.15
C SER A 49 -13.60 -85.47 30.52
N ASP A 50 -12.51 -86.00 31.11
CA ASP A 50 -11.70 -87.07 30.53
C ASP A 50 -12.33 -88.47 30.65
N PRO A 51 -12.51 -89.14 29.49
CA PRO A 51 -12.71 -90.56 29.28
C PRO A 51 -12.29 -91.51 30.38
N VAL A 52 -10.98 -91.41 30.57
CA VAL A 52 -10.11 -92.42 31.14
C VAL A 52 -10.23 -92.39 32.66
N ILE A 53 -10.33 -91.20 33.24
CA ILE A 53 -10.50 -91.03 34.69
C ILE A 53 -11.81 -91.67 35.15
N ARG A 54 -12.90 -91.49 34.39
CA ARG A 54 -14.19 -92.11 34.70
C ARG A 54 -14.12 -93.65 34.59
N PHE A 55 -13.43 -94.17 33.57
CA PHE A 55 -13.22 -95.61 33.42
C PHE A 55 -12.42 -96.22 34.58
N ILE A 56 -11.36 -95.54 35.03
CA ILE A 56 -10.56 -95.97 36.20
C ILE A 56 -11.42 -96.00 37.47
N LEU A 57 -12.23 -94.95 37.71
CA LEU A 57 -13.12 -94.91 38.87
C LEU A 57 -14.20 -96.00 38.82
N GLY A 58 -14.83 -96.21 37.66
CA GLY A 58 -15.86 -97.26 37.49
C GLY A 58 -15.32 -98.67 37.72
N THR A 59 -14.13 -98.98 37.18
CA THR A 59 -13.48 -100.29 37.39
C THR A 59 -13.06 -100.52 38.84
N ALA A 60 -12.60 -99.47 39.54
CA ALA A 60 -12.29 -99.55 40.97
C ALA A 60 -13.53 -99.89 41.82
N VAL A 61 -14.69 -99.27 41.55
CA VAL A 61 -15.95 -99.58 42.25
C VAL A 61 -16.37 -101.03 42.01
N ALA A 62 -16.34 -101.49 40.76
CA ALA A 62 -16.70 -102.88 40.43
C ALA A 62 -15.79 -103.89 41.16
N GLY A 63 -14.47 -103.64 41.18
CA GLY A 63 -13.51 -104.50 41.88
C GLY A 63 -13.78 -104.61 43.38
N LEU A 64 -14.13 -103.50 44.04
CA LEU A 64 -14.37 -103.47 45.48
C LEU A 64 -15.66 -104.23 45.87
N VAL A 65 -16.70 -104.14 45.04
CA VAL A 65 -17.97 -104.89 45.23
C VAL A 65 -17.76 -106.39 45.02
N VAL A 66 -16.98 -106.79 44.02
CA VAL A 66 -16.65 -108.21 43.80
C VAL A 66 -15.87 -108.78 44.97
N TRP A 67 -14.88 -108.03 45.49
CA TRP A 67 -14.09 -108.45 46.65
C TRP A 67 -14.95 -108.64 47.91
N THR A 68 -15.92 -107.74 48.16
CA THR A 68 -16.78 -107.82 49.36
C THR A 68 -17.76 -108.98 49.28
N LEU A 69 -18.37 -109.22 48.12
CA LEU A 69 -19.19 -110.39 47.88
C LEU A 69 -18.39 -111.69 48.01
N TRP A 70 -17.17 -111.73 47.46
CA TRP A 70 -16.29 -112.90 47.60
C TRP A 70 -16.00 -113.23 49.07
N ARG A 71 -15.63 -112.21 49.85
CA ARG A 71 -15.26 -112.36 51.27
C ARG A 71 -16.45 -112.72 52.17
N ASN A 72 -17.60 -112.05 52.01
CA ASN A 72 -18.71 -112.14 52.95
C ASN A 72 -19.83 -113.12 52.53
N LEU A 73 -19.87 -113.54 51.26
CA LEU A 73 -20.86 -114.49 50.74
C LEU A 73 -20.21 -115.82 50.34
N VAL A 74 -19.19 -115.78 49.48
CA VAL A 74 -18.65 -116.99 48.82
C VAL A 74 -17.80 -117.83 49.76
N ILE A 75 -16.89 -117.21 50.52
CA ILE A 75 -16.04 -117.93 51.50
C ILE A 75 -16.89 -118.64 52.58
N PRO A 76 -17.83 -117.97 53.29
CA PRO A 76 -18.60 -118.63 54.34
C PRO A 76 -19.63 -119.65 53.84
N LEU A 77 -20.09 -119.57 52.58
CA LEU A 77 -20.93 -120.65 52.00
C LEU A 77 -20.14 -121.93 51.69
N LYS A 78 -18.82 -121.82 51.47
CA LYS A 78 -17.97 -122.96 51.08
C LYS A 78 -17.36 -123.71 52.27
N THR A 79 -17.45 -123.17 53.49
CA THR A 79 -16.97 -123.86 54.70
C THR A 79 -17.98 -124.93 55.14
N PRO A 80 -17.64 -126.23 55.17
CA PRO A 80 -18.57 -127.28 55.58
C PRO A 80 -18.89 -127.15 57.08
N LEU A 81 -20.15 -126.98 57.44
CA LEU A 81 -20.62 -127.14 58.83
C LEU A 81 -20.95 -128.61 59.08
N THR A 82 -20.24 -129.23 60.01
CA THR A 82 -20.48 -130.62 60.41
C THR A 82 -21.50 -130.69 61.56
N ASP A 83 -22.36 -131.72 61.59
CA ASP A 83 -23.35 -131.91 62.67
C ASP A 83 -22.68 -131.95 64.07
N LEU A 84 -21.43 -132.42 64.15
CA LEU A 84 -20.61 -132.42 65.37
C LEU A 84 -20.24 -130.99 65.82
N ASP A 85 -19.93 -130.07 64.91
CA ASP A 85 -19.59 -128.68 65.25
C ASP A 85 -20.81 -127.94 65.79
N LEU A 86 -22.00 -128.22 65.23
CA LEU A 86 -23.26 -127.71 65.75
C LEU A 86 -23.57 -128.30 67.12
N ALA A 87 -23.33 -129.61 67.33
CA ALA A 87 -23.52 -130.27 68.62
C ALA A 87 -22.63 -129.66 69.71
N LEU A 88 -21.34 -129.45 69.44
CA LEU A 88 -20.39 -128.80 70.35
C LEU A 88 -20.80 -127.36 70.68
N LYS A 89 -21.35 -126.64 69.70
CA LYS A 89 -21.81 -125.25 69.90
C LYS A 89 -23.09 -125.19 70.73
N ILE A 90 -24.00 -126.15 70.55
CA ILE A 90 -25.21 -126.31 71.35
C ILE A 90 -24.86 -126.68 72.80
N GLU A 91 -23.90 -127.59 73.02
CA GLU A 91 -23.43 -127.97 74.37
C GLU A 91 -22.73 -126.83 75.11
N ARG A 92 -21.93 -126.01 74.43
CA ARG A 92 -21.32 -124.81 75.05
C ARG A 92 -22.36 -123.84 75.59
N GLN A 93 -23.54 -123.78 74.99
CA GLN A 93 -24.61 -122.87 75.39
C GLN A 93 -25.54 -123.49 76.44
N TYR A 94 -25.68 -124.83 76.46
CA TYR A 94 -26.48 -125.58 77.43
C TYR A 94 -25.61 -126.62 78.17
N PRO A 95 -24.95 -126.22 79.29
CA PRO A 95 -24.06 -127.10 80.06
C PRO A 95 -24.73 -128.35 80.63
N ASP A 96 -26.07 -128.36 80.73
CA ASP A 96 -26.86 -129.48 81.27
C ASP A 96 -26.72 -130.77 80.44
N LEU A 97 -26.27 -130.66 79.19
CA LEU A 97 -26.03 -131.81 78.31
C LEU A 97 -24.72 -132.56 78.62
N LYS A 98 -23.83 -132.05 79.51
CA LYS A 98 -22.64 -132.73 80.08
C LYS A 98 -21.87 -133.65 79.11
N ASP A 99 -21.45 -133.12 77.96
CA ASP A 99 -20.73 -133.81 76.88
C ASP A 99 -21.43 -135.06 76.29
N SER A 100 -22.69 -135.30 76.68
CA SER A 100 -23.44 -136.48 76.28
C SER A 100 -24.02 -136.34 74.88
N PHE A 101 -24.30 -135.13 74.39
CA PHE A 101 -24.95 -134.90 73.10
C PHE A 101 -23.94 -134.96 71.95
N SER A 102 -22.78 -134.30 72.07
CA SER A 102 -21.69 -134.41 71.10
C SER A 102 -21.15 -135.84 71.03
N SER A 103 -20.95 -136.49 72.19
CA SER A 103 -20.56 -137.89 72.25
C SER A 103 -21.62 -138.82 71.64
N SER A 104 -22.91 -138.56 71.86
CA SER A 104 -23.99 -139.37 71.26
C SER A 104 -24.10 -139.19 69.75
N ILE A 105 -23.86 -138.00 69.23
CA ILE A 105 -23.78 -137.74 67.78
C ILE A 105 -22.53 -138.40 67.19
N GLN A 106 -21.40 -138.40 67.90
CA GLN A 106 -20.19 -139.09 67.50
C GLN A 106 -20.37 -140.62 67.52
N PHE A 107 -21.06 -141.17 68.52
CA PHE A 107 -21.37 -142.60 68.61
C PHE A 107 -22.40 -143.07 67.59
N ASP A 108 -23.40 -142.24 67.25
CA ASP A 108 -24.39 -142.55 66.21
C ASP A 108 -23.76 -142.55 64.80
N ASN A 109 -22.70 -141.77 64.60
CA ASN A 109 -21.97 -141.68 63.33
C ASN A 109 -20.80 -142.70 63.17
N GLN A 110 -20.47 -143.53 64.17
CA GLN A 110 -19.41 -144.55 64.08
C GLN A 110 -19.97 -146.00 63.93
N GLN A 111 -19.87 -146.58 62.73
CA GLN A 111 -20.21 -147.98 62.45
C GLN A 111 -19.15 -148.96 62.99
N SER A 112 -19.54 -149.75 63.99
CA SER A 112 -19.01 -151.07 64.42
C SER A 112 -17.51 -151.35 64.20
N ALA A 113 -16.63 -150.70 64.97
CA ALA A 113 -15.26 -151.19 65.18
C ALA A 113 -15.17 -152.00 66.49
N HIS A 114 -14.54 -153.16 66.42
CA HIS A 114 -14.73 -154.36 67.25
C HIS A 114 -14.26 -154.33 68.72
N PHE A 115 -14.16 -153.18 69.39
CA PHE A 115 -13.69 -153.09 70.78
C PHE A 115 -14.36 -151.92 71.53
N THR A 116 -15.38 -152.19 72.37
CA THR A 116 -15.65 -151.57 73.69
C THR A 116 -17.11 -151.79 74.15
N GLY A 117 -17.30 -152.52 75.26
CA GLY A 117 -18.44 -152.36 76.17
C GLY A 117 -19.82 -152.86 75.72
N SER A 118 -20.74 -152.96 76.67
CA SER A 118 -22.11 -153.44 76.46
C SER A 118 -22.90 -152.50 75.53
N LEU A 119 -23.45 -153.06 74.44
CA LEU A 119 -24.35 -152.38 73.49
C LEU A 119 -25.53 -151.68 74.18
N GLN A 120 -26.00 -152.25 75.29
CA GLN A 120 -27.14 -151.71 76.06
C GLN A 120 -26.80 -150.37 76.72
N LEU A 121 -25.57 -150.18 77.20
CA LEU A 121 -25.14 -148.91 77.81
C LEU A 121 -24.99 -147.80 76.76
N ARG A 122 -24.47 -148.13 75.57
CA ARG A 122 -24.36 -147.15 74.47
C ARG A 122 -25.73 -146.69 74.01
N GLN A 123 -26.68 -147.61 73.85
CA GLN A 123 -28.07 -147.26 73.50
C GLN A 123 -28.75 -146.42 74.59
N ALA A 124 -28.54 -146.74 75.87
CA ALA A 124 -29.09 -145.96 76.98
C ALA A 124 -28.53 -144.53 77.05
N VAL A 125 -27.22 -144.34 76.82
CA VAL A 125 -26.60 -142.99 76.78
C VAL A 125 -27.11 -142.19 75.59
N ILE A 126 -27.23 -142.83 74.41
CA ILE A 126 -27.77 -142.19 73.21
C ILE A 126 -29.24 -141.79 73.41
N GLU A 127 -30.07 -142.66 74.00
CA GLU A 127 -31.47 -142.34 74.28
C GLU A 127 -31.63 -141.23 75.33
N ASP A 128 -30.86 -141.24 76.42
CA ASP A 128 -30.93 -140.20 77.45
C ASP A 128 -30.46 -138.83 76.91
N ALA A 129 -29.34 -138.81 76.16
CA ALA A 129 -28.82 -137.61 75.53
C ALA A 129 -29.81 -137.03 74.50
N TYR A 130 -30.41 -137.86 73.66
CA TYR A 130 -31.43 -137.40 72.70
C TYR A 130 -32.73 -136.97 73.39
N ARG A 131 -33.14 -137.63 74.48
CA ARG A 131 -34.33 -137.20 75.24
C ARG A 131 -34.13 -135.80 75.83
N LYS A 132 -32.98 -135.54 76.44
CA LYS A 132 -32.60 -134.22 76.96
C LYS A 132 -32.48 -133.18 75.84
N ALA A 133 -31.86 -133.53 74.72
CA ALA A 133 -31.71 -132.63 73.59
C ALA A 133 -33.05 -132.28 72.90
N SER A 134 -34.01 -133.21 72.86
CA SER A 134 -35.33 -132.98 72.25
C SER A 134 -36.20 -131.95 72.99
N GLN A 135 -35.85 -131.59 74.22
CA GLN A 135 -36.54 -130.58 75.01
C GLN A 135 -36.03 -129.15 74.74
N ILE A 136 -34.96 -128.99 73.95
CA ILE A 136 -34.29 -127.72 73.70
C ILE A 136 -34.59 -127.25 72.26
N ASN A 137 -34.96 -125.97 72.10
CA ASN A 137 -35.19 -125.36 70.78
C ASN A 137 -33.87 -124.80 70.20
N PHE A 138 -33.22 -125.52 69.28
CA PHE A 138 -31.93 -125.09 68.71
C PHE A 138 -32.00 -123.76 67.93
N LEU A 139 -33.18 -123.34 67.47
CA LEU A 139 -33.36 -122.12 66.67
C LEU A 139 -33.18 -120.82 67.48
N GLU A 140 -33.26 -120.87 68.80
CA GLU A 140 -33.07 -119.70 69.68
C GLU A 140 -31.59 -119.33 69.89
N LEU A 141 -30.65 -120.21 69.51
CA LEU A 141 -29.19 -119.95 69.58
C LEU A 141 -28.67 -118.96 68.52
N ILE A 142 -29.46 -118.63 67.49
CA ILE A 142 -28.98 -117.81 66.38
C ILE A 142 -29.18 -116.33 66.69
N ASP A 143 -28.10 -115.64 67.09
CA ASP A 143 -28.12 -114.18 67.23
C ASP A 143 -28.19 -113.49 65.86
N THR A 144 -29.29 -112.76 65.62
CA THR A 144 -29.55 -112.04 64.37
C THR A 144 -29.23 -110.54 64.44
N HIS A 145 -28.79 -110.02 65.60
CA HIS A 145 -28.48 -108.61 65.78
C HIS A 145 -27.46 -108.01 64.80
N PRO A 146 -26.30 -108.65 64.50
CA PRO A 146 -25.32 -108.06 63.59
C PRO A 146 -25.86 -107.93 62.16
N ILE A 147 -26.67 -108.89 61.71
CA ILE A 147 -27.26 -108.90 60.37
C ILE A 147 -28.33 -107.80 60.23
N ARG A 148 -29.13 -107.57 61.28
CA ARG A 148 -30.14 -106.50 61.30
C ARG A 148 -29.53 -105.10 61.14
N LYS A 149 -28.35 -104.83 61.72
CA LYS A 149 -27.67 -103.52 61.56
C LYS A 149 -27.28 -103.26 60.11
N ILE A 150 -26.75 -104.27 59.43
CA ILE A 150 -26.32 -104.15 58.03
C ILE A 150 -27.55 -104.04 57.12
N MET A 151 -28.59 -104.81 57.38
CA MET A 151 -29.88 -104.70 56.67
C MET A 151 -30.50 -103.31 56.81
N PHE A 152 -30.45 -102.71 58.00
CA PHE A 152 -30.93 -101.34 58.23
C PHE A 152 -30.07 -100.30 57.48
N SER A 153 -28.75 -100.49 57.45
CA SER A 153 -27.86 -99.60 56.68
C SER A 153 -28.10 -99.70 55.16
N ALA A 154 -28.37 -100.90 54.64
CA ALA A 154 -28.74 -101.12 53.24
C ALA A 154 -30.06 -100.44 52.89
N ALA A 155 -31.06 -100.58 53.75
CA ALA A 155 -32.36 -99.94 53.58
C ALA A 155 -32.25 -98.40 53.62
N LEU A 156 -31.55 -97.83 54.60
CA LEU A 156 -31.35 -96.39 54.72
C LEU A 156 -30.63 -95.80 53.50
N LEU A 157 -29.55 -96.45 53.06
CA LEU A 157 -28.77 -96.00 51.90
C LEU A 157 -29.59 -96.09 50.61
N SER A 158 -30.38 -97.16 50.44
CA SER A 158 -31.29 -97.27 49.30
C SER A 158 -32.35 -96.17 49.28
N LEU A 159 -32.86 -95.77 50.45
CA LEU A 159 -33.82 -94.67 50.59
C LEU A 159 -33.20 -93.31 50.26
N ILE A 160 -31.94 -93.08 50.67
CA ILE A 160 -31.19 -91.86 50.32
C ILE A 160 -30.99 -91.77 48.81
N VAL A 161 -30.54 -92.86 48.17
CA VAL A 161 -30.32 -92.89 46.72
C VAL A 161 -31.63 -92.68 45.96
N ALA A 162 -32.74 -93.31 46.40
CA ALA A 162 -34.05 -93.12 45.80
C ALA A 162 -34.56 -91.67 45.93
N SER A 163 -34.35 -91.04 47.08
CA SER A 163 -34.73 -89.63 47.31
C SER A 163 -33.95 -88.68 46.40
N ILE A 164 -32.63 -88.87 46.28
CA ILE A 164 -31.78 -88.05 45.39
C ILE A 164 -32.20 -88.23 43.91
N SER A 165 -32.51 -89.46 43.50
CA SER A 165 -32.99 -89.75 42.15
C SER A 165 -34.34 -89.11 41.84
N LEU A 166 -35.22 -88.95 42.84
CA LEU A 166 -36.50 -88.28 42.68
C LEU A 166 -36.38 -86.75 42.56
N ILE A 167 -35.47 -86.14 43.33
CA ILE A 167 -35.25 -84.68 43.34
C ILE A 167 -34.50 -84.24 42.07
N TYR A 168 -33.53 -85.04 41.62
CA TYR A 168 -32.68 -84.71 40.47
C TYR A 168 -32.70 -85.83 39.41
N PRO A 169 -33.85 -86.07 38.76
CA PRO A 169 -34.03 -87.22 37.86
C PRO A 169 -33.10 -87.16 36.65
N HIS A 170 -32.88 -85.97 36.09
CA HIS A 170 -32.04 -85.81 34.91
C HIS A 170 -30.54 -85.92 35.23
N GLN A 171 -30.09 -85.31 36.33
CA GLN A 171 -28.67 -85.34 36.72
C GLN A 171 -28.25 -86.73 37.20
N THR A 172 -29.12 -87.43 37.95
CA THR A 172 -28.86 -88.82 38.35
C THR A 172 -28.84 -89.78 37.17
N ALA A 173 -29.76 -89.62 36.19
CA ALA A 173 -29.74 -90.40 34.96
C ALA A 173 -28.45 -90.17 34.15
N LEU A 174 -28.02 -88.91 33.99
CA LEU A 174 -26.77 -88.57 33.32
C LEU A 174 -25.54 -89.10 34.08
N GLY A 175 -25.52 -88.99 35.41
CA GLY A 175 -24.45 -89.52 36.26
C GLY A 175 -24.31 -91.05 36.17
N ILE A 176 -25.44 -91.77 36.17
CA ILE A 176 -25.46 -93.24 35.97
C ILE A 176 -24.98 -93.59 34.55
N HIS A 177 -25.45 -92.86 33.53
CA HIS A 177 -25.02 -93.05 32.15
C HIS A 177 -23.50 -92.82 31.99
N ARG A 178 -22.96 -91.80 32.66
CA ARG A 178 -21.52 -91.48 32.70
C ARG A 178 -20.69 -92.53 33.44
N LEU A 179 -21.23 -93.16 34.48
CA LEU A 179 -20.56 -94.23 35.22
C LEU A 179 -20.48 -95.54 34.41
N ILE A 180 -21.55 -95.89 33.68
CA ILE A 180 -21.64 -97.14 32.92
C ILE A 180 -20.96 -97.02 31.55
N LEU A 181 -21.08 -95.87 30.89
CA LEU A 181 -20.58 -95.61 29.54
C LEU A 181 -19.60 -94.42 29.54
N PRO A 182 -18.38 -94.57 30.08
CA PRO A 182 -17.46 -93.46 30.26
C PRO A 182 -17.07 -92.78 28.95
N PHE A 183 -16.97 -93.52 27.84
CA PHE A 183 -16.47 -93.03 26.55
C PHE A 183 -17.51 -92.36 25.64
N SER A 184 -18.81 -92.53 25.91
CA SER A 184 -19.89 -92.06 25.02
C SER A 184 -20.93 -91.22 25.75
N ALA A 185 -20.57 -90.64 26.90
CA ALA A 185 -21.51 -89.92 27.72
C ALA A 185 -21.59 -88.42 27.37
N PRO A 186 -22.80 -87.82 27.40
CA PRO A 186 -22.99 -86.39 27.19
C PRO A 186 -22.25 -85.54 28.24
N GLU A 187 -21.81 -84.34 27.82
CA GLU A 187 -21.32 -83.33 28.76
C GLU A 187 -22.43 -82.88 29.73
N TRP A 188 -22.03 -82.40 30.90
CA TRP A 188 -23.00 -81.82 31.84
C TRP A 188 -23.63 -80.56 31.19
N PRO A 189 -24.94 -80.32 31.37
CA PRO A 189 -25.62 -79.20 30.72
C PRO A 189 -25.02 -77.85 31.17
N GLN A 190 -24.54 -77.05 30.20
CA GLN A 190 -23.98 -75.72 30.43
C GLN A 190 -25.08 -74.67 30.66
N SER A 191 -24.83 -73.74 31.59
CA SER A 191 -25.70 -72.62 31.93
C SER A 191 -25.45 -71.38 31.07
N VAL A 192 -24.24 -71.21 30.53
CA VAL A 192 -23.84 -70.13 29.64
C VAL A 192 -23.57 -70.70 28.24
N VAL A 193 -23.99 -69.98 27.19
CA VAL A 193 -23.61 -70.29 25.79
C VAL A 193 -23.28 -68.97 25.10
N LEU A 194 -22.00 -68.72 24.84
CA LEU A 194 -21.50 -67.45 24.33
C LEU A 194 -21.48 -67.42 22.79
N GLN A 195 -21.88 -66.28 22.21
CA GLN A 195 -21.85 -66.03 20.77
C GLN A 195 -21.37 -64.59 20.47
N ILE A 196 -20.48 -64.42 19.49
CA ILE A 196 -20.00 -63.10 19.05
C ILE A 196 -20.94 -62.56 17.98
N LEU A 197 -21.36 -61.32 18.14
CA LEU A 197 -22.19 -60.53 17.25
C LEU A 197 -21.38 -59.36 16.68
N ASP A 198 -21.73 -58.93 15.46
CA ASP A 198 -21.19 -57.75 14.79
C ASP A 198 -21.84 -56.44 15.29
N GLU A 199 -21.44 -55.29 14.74
CA GLU A 199 -22.02 -53.96 15.05
C GLU A 199 -23.55 -53.91 14.87
N ASP A 200 -24.08 -54.65 13.88
CA ASP A 200 -25.53 -54.78 13.61
C ASP A 200 -26.25 -55.82 14.50
N LEU A 201 -25.58 -56.33 15.55
CA LEU A 201 -26.09 -57.39 16.44
C LEU A 201 -26.38 -58.73 15.72
N ILE A 202 -25.79 -58.94 14.55
CA ILE A 202 -25.92 -60.17 13.77
C ILE A 202 -24.82 -61.15 14.19
N PRO A 203 -25.15 -62.43 14.42
CA PRO A 203 -24.13 -63.40 14.80
C PRO A 203 -23.09 -63.66 13.71
N ILE A 204 -21.81 -63.62 14.08
CA ILE A 204 -20.70 -63.84 13.16
C ILE A 204 -20.29 -65.31 13.17
N GLU A 205 -20.56 -66.01 12.08
CA GLU A 205 -20.10 -67.39 11.86
C GLU A 205 -18.96 -67.40 10.83
N THR A 206 -17.76 -67.83 11.26
CA THR A 206 -16.62 -68.00 10.33
C THR A 206 -16.26 -69.47 10.17
N GLY A 207 -15.78 -69.81 8.98
CA GLY A 207 -15.26 -71.13 8.66
C GLY A 207 -13.86 -71.03 8.03
N PRO A 208 -13.15 -72.16 7.87
CA PRO A 208 -11.81 -72.18 7.25
C PRO A 208 -11.76 -71.61 5.83
N LYS A 209 -12.90 -71.54 5.13
CA LYS A 209 -13.06 -71.02 3.76
C LYS A 209 -13.76 -69.65 3.69
N ASN A 210 -14.19 -69.10 4.83
CA ASN A 210 -14.91 -67.82 4.89
C ASN A 210 -14.47 -67.03 6.14
N PRO A 211 -13.28 -66.41 6.12
CA PRO A 211 -12.82 -65.56 7.20
C PRO A 211 -13.57 -64.22 7.19
N TYR A 212 -13.80 -63.66 8.38
CA TYR A 212 -14.39 -62.32 8.50
C TYR A 212 -13.32 -61.29 8.12
N GLN A 213 -13.64 -60.36 7.23
CA GLN A 213 -12.67 -59.43 6.66
C GLN A 213 -12.84 -58.05 7.29
N VAL A 214 -11.76 -57.51 7.86
CA VAL A 214 -11.74 -56.15 8.42
C VAL A 214 -10.62 -55.37 7.75
N VAL A 215 -10.81 -54.07 7.55
CA VAL A 215 -9.79 -53.21 6.96
C VAL A 215 -8.64 -53.05 7.95
N GLU A 216 -7.41 -53.20 7.46
CA GLU A 216 -6.20 -53.06 8.28
C GLU A 216 -6.15 -51.68 8.98
N GLY A 217 -5.86 -51.68 10.28
CA GLY A 217 -5.82 -50.50 11.13
C GLY A 217 -7.16 -50.03 11.69
N GLN A 218 -8.29 -50.65 11.31
CA GLN A 218 -9.59 -50.36 11.95
C GLN A 218 -9.75 -51.07 13.29
N ASN A 219 -10.55 -50.45 14.17
CA ASN A 219 -11.06 -51.08 15.39
C ASN A 219 -12.23 -51.99 15.02
N PHE A 220 -12.04 -53.29 15.16
CA PHE A 220 -13.11 -54.26 15.08
C PHE A 220 -13.88 -54.25 16.40
N GLN A 221 -15.07 -53.63 16.40
CA GLN A 221 -15.99 -53.67 17.52
C GLN A 221 -16.87 -54.91 17.40
N PHE A 222 -17.07 -55.61 18.51
CA PHE A 222 -17.92 -56.79 18.54
C PHE A 222 -18.67 -56.86 19.86
N PHE A 223 -19.82 -57.53 19.83
CA PHE A 223 -20.63 -57.81 21.00
C PHE A 223 -20.63 -59.31 21.32
N VAL A 224 -20.86 -59.67 22.56
CA VAL A 224 -20.95 -61.06 23.01
C VAL A 224 -22.28 -61.25 23.74
N GLU A 225 -23.11 -62.12 23.19
CA GLU A 225 -24.42 -62.50 23.75
C GLU A 225 -24.33 -63.85 24.44
N ASN A 226 -25.00 -63.99 25.57
CA ASN A 226 -25.29 -65.29 26.17
C ASN A 226 -26.70 -65.73 25.72
N ARG A 227 -26.78 -66.80 24.91
CA ARG A 227 -28.08 -67.26 24.36
C ARG A 227 -29.08 -67.71 25.43
N LYS A 228 -28.62 -68.04 26.63
CA LYS A 228 -29.45 -68.59 27.72
C LYS A 228 -29.81 -67.57 28.80
N GLY A 229 -29.39 -66.31 28.68
CA GLY A 229 -29.69 -65.26 29.67
C GLY A 229 -28.70 -64.10 29.63
N ALA A 230 -28.50 -63.43 30.77
CA ALA A 230 -27.52 -62.34 30.87
C ALA A 230 -26.08 -62.89 30.72
N PRO A 231 -25.15 -62.13 30.10
CA PRO A 231 -23.75 -62.50 30.03
C PRO A 231 -23.14 -62.58 31.45
N PRO A 232 -22.24 -63.55 31.70
CA PRO A 232 -21.65 -63.73 33.02
C PRO A 232 -20.67 -62.59 33.35
N GLN A 233 -20.49 -62.28 34.64
CA GLN A 233 -19.66 -61.14 35.09
C GLN A 233 -18.15 -61.35 34.86
N ASP A 234 -17.72 -62.60 34.66
CA ASP A 234 -16.32 -62.99 34.41
C ASP A 234 -16.01 -63.13 32.91
N LEU A 235 -16.76 -62.45 32.04
CA LEU A 235 -16.59 -62.51 30.60
C LEU A 235 -15.23 -61.96 30.17
N GLN A 236 -14.44 -62.79 29.48
CA GLN A 236 -13.13 -62.47 28.95
C GLN A 236 -13.10 -62.67 27.44
N MET A 237 -12.36 -61.79 26.76
CA MET A 237 -11.95 -61.92 25.38
C MET A 237 -10.59 -62.59 25.34
N GLU A 238 -10.48 -63.69 24.60
CA GLU A 238 -9.20 -64.27 24.25
C GLU A 238 -8.90 -64.05 22.76
N TYR A 239 -7.71 -63.54 22.45
CA TYR A 239 -7.25 -63.41 21.07
C TYR A 239 -5.83 -63.92 20.85
N GLN A 240 -5.58 -64.41 19.63
CA GLN A 240 -4.30 -64.90 19.17
C GLN A 240 -3.92 -64.17 17.88
N THR A 241 -2.74 -63.57 17.86
CA THR A 241 -2.18 -62.98 16.65
C THR A 241 -1.21 -63.96 16.00
N ILE A 242 -1.36 -64.17 14.69
CA ILE A 242 -0.49 -65.08 13.93
C ILE A 242 0.57 -64.22 13.24
N GLN A 243 1.69 -63.99 13.93
CA GLN A 243 2.91 -63.42 13.37
C GLN A 243 3.92 -64.57 13.18
N ASP A 244 4.10 -65.00 11.93
CA ASP A 244 4.97 -66.09 11.48
C ASP A 244 4.71 -67.52 11.99
N SER A 245 4.84 -68.46 11.05
CA SER A 245 4.39 -69.85 11.15
C SER A 245 5.13 -70.72 12.18
N GLN A 246 6.03 -70.18 13.00
CA GLN A 246 6.94 -70.96 13.86
C GLN A 246 7.00 -70.57 15.35
N SER A 247 6.26 -69.56 15.83
CA SER A 247 6.19 -69.27 17.28
C SER A 247 4.88 -69.76 17.90
N ARG A 248 4.96 -70.36 19.09
CA ARG A 248 3.77 -70.69 19.92
C ARG A 248 2.92 -69.43 20.06
N SER A 249 1.74 -69.41 19.45
CA SER A 249 0.80 -68.28 19.48
C SER A 249 0.47 -67.92 20.94
N LYS A 250 0.92 -66.75 21.37
CA LYS A 250 0.61 -66.22 22.71
C LYS A 250 -0.86 -65.84 22.74
N VAL A 251 -1.62 -66.42 23.67
CA VAL A 251 -3.02 -66.07 23.90
C VAL A 251 -3.05 -64.87 24.83
N TYR A 252 -3.68 -63.79 24.40
CA TYR A 252 -3.96 -62.62 25.22
C TYR A 252 -5.38 -62.74 25.74
N SER A 253 -5.60 -62.46 27.02
CA SER A 253 -6.91 -62.45 27.65
C SER A 253 -7.19 -61.09 28.28
N GLU A 254 -8.32 -60.49 27.95
CA GLU A 254 -8.76 -59.18 28.45
C GLU A 254 -10.22 -59.24 28.91
N PRO A 255 -10.61 -58.59 30.03
CA PRO A 255 -12.00 -58.59 30.49
C PRO A 255 -12.90 -57.75 29.57
N LEU A 256 -14.08 -58.27 29.24
CA LEU A 256 -15.11 -57.57 28.47
C LEU A 256 -16.05 -56.79 29.41
N ARG A 257 -16.52 -55.62 28.96
CA ARG A 257 -17.50 -54.81 29.71
C ARG A 257 -18.92 -55.17 29.29
N ILE A 258 -19.85 -55.25 30.22
CA ILE A 258 -21.26 -55.50 29.90
C ILE A 258 -21.96 -54.15 29.68
N VAL A 259 -22.65 -54.00 28.56
CA VAL A 259 -23.39 -52.79 28.15
C VAL A 259 -24.78 -53.20 27.68
N SER A 260 -25.80 -52.43 28.07
CA SER A 260 -27.16 -52.61 27.58
C SER A 260 -27.34 -51.92 26.23
N VAL A 261 -27.52 -52.69 25.15
CA VAL A 261 -27.70 -52.18 23.79
C VAL A 261 -29.14 -52.41 23.33
N PRO A 262 -29.86 -51.39 22.84
CA PRO A 262 -31.18 -51.57 22.26
C PRO A 262 -31.09 -52.28 20.89
N ASP A 263 -31.80 -53.39 20.76
CA ASP A 263 -32.00 -54.13 19.51
C ASP A 263 -32.84 -53.30 18.50
N PRO A 264 -32.83 -53.54 17.17
CA PRO A 264 -33.66 -52.81 16.20
C PRO A 264 -35.18 -52.88 16.48
N ALA A 265 -35.62 -53.81 17.32
CA ALA A 265 -36.98 -53.93 17.84
C ALA A 265 -37.26 -53.08 19.11
N GLY A 266 -36.29 -52.29 19.60
CA GLY A 266 -36.40 -51.41 20.76
C GLY A 266 -36.24 -52.07 22.13
N VAL A 267 -35.82 -53.34 22.18
CA VAL A 267 -35.61 -54.09 23.43
C VAL A 267 -34.13 -54.03 23.83
N SER A 268 -33.83 -53.53 25.03
CA SER A 268 -32.46 -53.51 25.56
C SER A 268 -31.97 -54.91 25.91
N ARG A 269 -30.84 -55.31 25.33
CA ARG A 269 -30.12 -56.55 25.64
C ARG A 269 -28.79 -56.23 26.33
N ASP A 270 -28.48 -56.94 27.41
CA ASP A 270 -27.18 -56.84 28.07
C ASP A 270 -26.15 -57.68 27.31
N LEU A 271 -25.14 -57.04 26.74
CA LEU A 271 -24.12 -57.66 25.89
C LEU A 271 -22.72 -57.32 26.39
N GLY A 272 -21.79 -58.26 26.27
CA GLY A 272 -20.36 -57.95 26.44
C GLY A 272 -19.85 -57.14 25.25
N THR A 273 -19.13 -56.05 25.44
CA THR A 273 -18.53 -55.26 24.36
C THR A 273 -17.01 -55.32 24.41
N GLY A 274 -16.40 -55.51 23.24
CA GLY A 274 -14.96 -55.50 23.04
C GLY A 274 -14.60 -54.78 21.75
N SER A 275 -13.40 -54.20 21.71
CA SER A 275 -12.86 -53.54 20.52
C SER A 275 -11.40 -53.93 20.33
N LEU A 276 -11.01 -54.36 19.13
CA LEU A 276 -9.65 -54.78 18.81
C LEU A 276 -9.12 -54.08 17.55
N VAL A 277 -7.97 -53.42 17.62
CA VAL A 277 -7.28 -52.86 16.44
C VAL A 277 -6.64 -54.01 15.64
N ILE A 278 -7.03 -54.17 14.38
CA ILE A 278 -6.47 -55.22 13.52
C ILE A 278 -5.28 -54.68 12.72
N SER A 279 -4.07 -54.84 13.26
CA SER A 279 -2.82 -54.45 12.58
C SER A 279 -2.09 -55.63 11.94
N ASN A 280 -2.49 -56.88 12.21
CA ASN A 280 -1.83 -58.08 11.73
C ASN A 280 -2.67 -58.82 10.67
N LYS A 281 -2.02 -59.52 9.73
CA LYS A 281 -2.65 -60.18 8.58
C LYS A 281 -3.78 -61.16 8.94
N SER A 282 -3.69 -61.83 10.09
CA SER A 282 -4.74 -62.72 10.59
C SER A 282 -4.77 -62.79 12.12
N VAL A 283 -5.96 -62.67 12.69
CA VAL A 283 -6.24 -62.72 14.14
C VAL A 283 -7.32 -63.75 14.41
N ARG A 284 -7.18 -64.53 15.49
CA ARG A 284 -8.24 -65.40 16.00
C ARG A 284 -8.79 -64.85 17.30
N LEU A 285 -10.12 -64.77 17.41
CA LEU A 285 -10.83 -64.18 18.55
C LEU A 285 -11.85 -65.18 19.13
N ARG A 286 -11.99 -65.28 20.44
CA ARG A 286 -13.10 -65.98 21.11
C ARG A 286 -13.46 -65.29 22.42
N ALA A 287 -14.66 -65.54 22.93
CA ALA A 287 -15.06 -65.15 24.27
C ALA A 287 -15.16 -66.36 25.20
N THR A 288 -14.84 -66.18 26.47
CA THR A 288 -14.94 -67.20 27.52
C THR A 288 -15.53 -66.59 28.78
N GLY A 289 -16.40 -67.31 29.50
CA GLY A 289 -17.03 -66.80 30.73
C GLY A 289 -18.03 -67.78 31.31
N GLY A 290 -18.20 -67.77 32.64
CA GLY A 290 -19.01 -68.75 33.35
C GLY A 290 -18.50 -70.18 33.16
N ASP A 291 -19.39 -71.07 32.70
CA ASP A 291 -19.10 -72.48 32.39
C ASP A 291 -18.87 -72.78 30.90
N ASP A 292 -18.92 -71.77 30.02
CA ASP A 292 -18.57 -71.91 28.60
C ASP A 292 -17.11 -71.53 28.35
N ARG A 293 -16.30 -72.58 28.13
CA ARG A 293 -14.89 -72.48 27.70
C ARG A 293 -14.66 -73.06 26.31
N SER A 294 -15.74 -73.42 25.62
CA SER A 294 -15.72 -74.26 24.42
C SER A 294 -16.00 -73.49 23.12
N MET A 295 -16.24 -72.18 23.22
CA MET A 295 -16.51 -71.31 22.08
C MET A 295 -15.45 -71.43 20.96
N ASN A 296 -15.92 -71.54 19.71
CA ASN A 296 -15.09 -71.61 18.52
C ASN A 296 -14.33 -70.30 18.26
N TRP A 297 -13.12 -70.41 17.71
CA TRP A 297 -12.32 -69.25 17.31
C TRP A 297 -12.89 -68.59 16.04
N LEU A 298 -13.19 -67.29 16.14
CA LEU A 298 -13.51 -66.41 15.02
C LEU A 298 -12.22 -66.05 14.28
N ASN A 299 -12.12 -66.38 12.98
CA ASN A 299 -10.96 -66.04 12.17
C ASN A 299 -11.18 -64.72 11.44
N ILE A 300 -10.35 -63.72 11.73
CA ILE A 300 -10.39 -62.39 11.13
C ILE A 300 -9.14 -62.18 10.26
N VAL A 301 -9.32 -61.70 9.03
CA VAL A 301 -8.23 -61.41 8.07
C VAL A 301 -8.24 -59.93 7.72
N SER A 302 -7.06 -59.31 7.70
CA SER A 302 -6.92 -57.91 7.32
C SER A 302 -6.94 -57.73 5.80
N VAL A 303 -7.68 -56.74 5.32
CA VAL A 303 -7.74 -56.33 3.90
C VAL A 303 -7.16 -54.92 3.78
N PRO A 304 -6.29 -54.63 2.79
CA PRO A 304 -5.72 -53.28 2.64
C PRO A 304 -6.82 -52.26 2.31
N PRO A 305 -6.73 -51.02 2.82
CA PRO A 305 -7.72 -49.97 2.57
C PRO A 305 -7.76 -49.57 1.09
N THR A 306 -8.94 -49.09 0.65
CA THR A 306 -9.08 -48.42 -0.64
C THR A 306 -8.36 -47.08 -0.56
N THR A 307 -7.25 -46.94 -1.29
CA THR A 307 -6.48 -45.69 -1.34
C THR A 307 -6.73 -44.97 -2.67
N LEU A 308 -6.57 -43.65 -2.62
CA LEU A 308 -6.66 -42.75 -3.76
C LEU A 308 -5.26 -42.20 -4.07
N GLU A 309 -4.89 -42.17 -5.34
CA GLU A 309 -3.72 -41.47 -5.83
C GLU A 309 -4.15 -40.41 -6.84
N LEU A 310 -3.78 -39.15 -6.59
CA LEU A 310 -4.02 -38.04 -7.52
C LEU A 310 -2.96 -38.10 -8.64
N GLN A 311 -3.40 -38.36 -9.88
CA GLN A 311 -2.51 -38.46 -11.03
C GLN A 311 -2.18 -37.08 -11.60
N GLU A 312 -3.18 -36.21 -11.71
CA GLU A 312 -3.03 -34.89 -12.32
C GLU A 312 -4.05 -33.92 -11.71
N VAL A 313 -3.59 -32.74 -11.29
CA VAL A 313 -4.47 -31.64 -10.87
C VAL A 313 -4.09 -30.41 -11.68
N VAL A 314 -5.01 -29.95 -12.53
CA VAL A 314 -4.81 -28.78 -13.39
C VAL A 314 -5.70 -27.64 -12.87
N LEU A 315 -5.07 -26.51 -12.57
CA LEU A 315 -5.72 -25.27 -12.15
C LEU A 315 -5.75 -24.33 -13.35
N THR A 316 -6.95 -23.98 -13.82
CA THR A 316 -7.17 -22.98 -14.86
C THR A 316 -7.76 -21.71 -14.23
N PRO A 317 -6.94 -20.68 -13.94
CA PRO A 317 -7.42 -19.41 -13.38
C PRO A 317 -8.43 -18.70 -14.31
N PRO A 318 -9.26 -17.78 -13.78
CA PRO A 318 -10.15 -16.95 -14.60
C PRO A 318 -9.39 -16.14 -15.65
N VAL A 319 -10.00 -15.91 -16.81
CA VAL A 319 -9.38 -15.21 -17.96
C VAL A 319 -8.86 -13.81 -17.57
N TYR A 320 -9.61 -13.07 -16.75
CA TYR A 320 -9.24 -11.73 -16.31
C TYR A 320 -7.92 -11.69 -15.50
N SER A 321 -7.58 -12.77 -14.80
CA SER A 321 -6.36 -12.84 -13.98
C SER A 321 -5.08 -12.93 -14.81
N GLN A 322 -5.18 -13.30 -16.10
CA GLN A 322 -4.06 -13.53 -17.02
C GLN A 322 -2.96 -14.47 -16.48
N ARG A 323 -3.25 -15.28 -15.45
CA ARG A 323 -2.31 -16.23 -14.87
C ARG A 323 -2.22 -17.49 -15.75
N PRO A 324 -1.02 -18.09 -15.90
CA PRO A 324 -0.87 -19.33 -16.67
C PRO A 324 -1.60 -20.49 -15.98
N VAL A 325 -1.98 -21.49 -16.77
CA VAL A 325 -2.51 -22.75 -16.26
C VAL A 325 -1.42 -23.45 -15.44
N GLU A 326 -1.74 -23.85 -14.21
CA GLU A 326 -0.82 -24.49 -13.28
C GLU A 326 -1.17 -25.98 -13.15
N THR A 327 -0.19 -26.86 -13.32
CA THR A 327 -0.35 -28.30 -13.08
C THR A 327 0.42 -28.69 -11.82
N LEU A 328 -0.29 -29.18 -10.81
CA LEU A 328 0.33 -29.61 -9.56
C LEU A 328 1.04 -30.97 -9.74
N PRO A 329 2.16 -31.21 -9.03
CA PRO A 329 2.82 -32.51 -9.01
C PRO A 329 1.90 -33.65 -8.55
N THR A 330 2.15 -34.85 -9.07
CA THR A 330 1.41 -36.09 -8.73
C THR A 330 1.35 -36.30 -7.20
N GLY A 331 0.17 -36.60 -6.68
CA GLY A 331 -0.07 -36.82 -5.24
C GLY A 331 -0.32 -35.55 -4.41
N ILE A 332 -0.16 -34.34 -4.97
CA ILE A 332 -0.46 -33.08 -4.28
C ILE A 332 -1.88 -32.64 -4.64
N GLY A 333 -2.74 -32.54 -3.62
CA GLY A 333 -4.14 -32.07 -3.79
C GLY A 333 -4.46 -30.76 -3.09
N ASN A 334 -3.51 -30.12 -2.42
CA ASN A 334 -3.73 -28.82 -1.79
C ASN A 334 -3.73 -27.72 -2.87
N ILE A 335 -4.83 -27.00 -2.99
CA ILE A 335 -5.10 -26.03 -4.05
C ILE A 335 -5.03 -24.62 -3.47
N LYS A 336 -4.20 -23.75 -4.04
CA LYS A 336 -4.21 -22.32 -3.76
C LYS A 336 -4.64 -21.58 -5.02
N ALA A 337 -5.82 -20.96 -5.01
CA ALA A 337 -6.42 -20.44 -6.23
C ALA A 337 -7.32 -19.22 -5.98
N LEU A 338 -7.51 -18.40 -7.02
CA LEU A 338 -8.48 -17.30 -7.01
C LEU A 338 -9.91 -17.85 -7.13
N ILE A 339 -10.88 -17.15 -6.55
CA ILE A 339 -12.30 -17.46 -6.78
C ILE A 339 -12.60 -17.45 -8.29
N GLY A 340 -13.35 -18.44 -8.77
CA GLY A 340 -13.62 -18.65 -10.18
C GLY A 340 -12.62 -19.56 -10.91
N THR A 341 -11.52 -19.95 -10.27
CA THR A 341 -10.57 -20.92 -10.84
C THR A 341 -11.25 -22.26 -11.08
N ARG A 342 -11.08 -22.81 -12.28
CA ARG A 342 -11.52 -24.17 -12.62
C ARG A 342 -10.45 -25.17 -12.19
N VAL A 343 -10.86 -26.18 -11.44
CA VAL A 343 -10.00 -27.28 -10.98
C VAL A 343 -10.42 -28.54 -11.71
N ASP A 344 -9.48 -29.12 -12.45
CA ASP A 344 -9.64 -30.39 -13.17
C ASP A 344 -8.75 -31.44 -12.49
N ILE A 345 -9.35 -32.48 -11.91
CA ILE A 345 -8.64 -33.54 -11.16
C ILE A 345 -8.81 -34.88 -11.87
N LYS A 346 -7.68 -35.56 -12.11
CA LYS A 346 -7.63 -36.98 -12.51
C LYS A 346 -7.04 -37.79 -11.38
N ALA A 347 -7.72 -38.87 -11.01
CA ALA A 347 -7.29 -39.72 -9.91
C ALA A 347 -7.50 -41.21 -10.21
N SER A 348 -6.73 -42.05 -9.52
CA SER A 348 -6.80 -43.50 -9.60
C SER A 348 -6.95 -44.15 -8.22
N SER A 349 -7.67 -45.26 -8.16
CA SER A 349 -7.76 -46.10 -6.97
C SER A 349 -6.96 -47.40 -7.12
N ASN A 350 -6.40 -47.87 -6.00
CA ASN A 350 -5.72 -49.17 -5.92
C ASN A 350 -6.69 -50.37 -6.10
N LYS A 351 -8.01 -50.16 -5.96
CA LYS A 351 -9.08 -51.18 -6.07
C LYS A 351 -10.16 -50.75 -7.06
N LEU A 352 -11.02 -51.70 -7.46
CA LEU A 352 -12.17 -51.44 -8.32
C LEU A 352 -13.24 -50.68 -7.53
N LEU A 353 -13.69 -49.54 -8.05
CA LEU A 353 -14.69 -48.68 -7.42
C LEU A 353 -16.11 -49.04 -7.88
N LYS A 354 -17.06 -49.03 -6.95
CA LYS A 354 -18.51 -49.10 -7.20
C LYS A 354 -19.11 -47.72 -7.36
N SER A 355 -18.68 -46.76 -6.54
CA SER A 355 -19.04 -45.34 -6.66
C SER A 355 -17.90 -44.44 -6.18
N ALA A 356 -17.87 -43.22 -6.72
CA ALA A 356 -17.00 -42.15 -6.27
C ALA A 356 -17.81 -40.84 -6.22
N GLU A 357 -17.75 -40.15 -5.09
CA GLU A 357 -18.47 -38.88 -4.87
C GLU A 357 -17.47 -37.83 -4.35
N LEU A 358 -17.58 -36.59 -4.85
CA LEU A 358 -16.78 -35.46 -4.40
C LEU A 358 -17.57 -34.67 -3.34
N ARG A 359 -16.96 -34.47 -2.17
CA ARG A 359 -17.46 -33.57 -1.12
C ARG A 359 -16.53 -32.36 -1.04
N ILE A 360 -17.11 -31.16 -1.08
CA ILE A 360 -16.41 -29.89 -0.87
C ILE A 360 -17.06 -29.21 0.33
N LYS A 361 -16.28 -28.96 1.39
CA LYS A 361 -16.79 -28.41 2.65
C LYS A 361 -17.90 -29.31 3.21
N ASP A 362 -19.10 -28.76 3.47
CA ASP A 362 -20.29 -29.47 3.97
C ASP A 362 -21.43 -29.49 2.93
N ARG A 363 -21.10 -29.34 1.65
CA ARG A 363 -22.09 -29.38 0.57
C ARG A 363 -22.53 -30.81 0.25
N GLU A 364 -23.66 -30.94 -0.42
CA GLU A 364 -24.15 -32.24 -0.90
C GLU A 364 -23.10 -32.93 -1.80
N PRO A 365 -22.93 -34.26 -1.69
CA PRO A 365 -21.95 -35.01 -2.48
C PRO A 365 -22.26 -34.92 -3.98
N ILE A 366 -21.22 -34.63 -4.77
CA ILE A 366 -21.31 -34.55 -6.24
C ILE A 366 -20.92 -35.93 -6.81
N PRO A 367 -21.83 -36.66 -7.48
CA PRO A 367 -21.53 -37.97 -8.03
C PRO A 367 -20.56 -37.88 -9.23
N ILE A 368 -19.51 -38.69 -9.22
CA ILE A 368 -18.49 -38.73 -10.28
C ILE A 368 -18.74 -39.94 -11.19
N LYS A 369 -18.60 -39.74 -12.50
CA LYS A 369 -18.61 -40.85 -13.47
C LYS A 369 -17.25 -41.55 -13.46
N LEU A 370 -17.25 -42.84 -13.18
CA LEU A 370 -16.07 -43.71 -13.24
C LEU A 370 -15.75 -44.08 -14.70
N ASP A 371 -14.46 -44.25 -15.01
CA ASP A 371 -14.01 -44.74 -16.31
C ASP A 371 -14.33 -46.23 -16.52
N SER A 372 -14.16 -46.72 -17.74
CA SER A 372 -14.48 -48.11 -18.13
C SER A 372 -13.76 -49.18 -17.31
N ASP A 373 -12.60 -48.86 -16.73
CA ASP A 373 -11.82 -49.76 -15.88
C ASP A 373 -12.22 -49.75 -14.40
N ARG A 374 -13.14 -48.86 -14.01
CA ARG A 374 -13.60 -48.63 -12.63
C ARG A 374 -12.47 -48.34 -11.63
N LYS A 375 -11.29 -47.95 -12.09
CA LYS A 375 -10.14 -47.56 -11.27
C LYS A 375 -9.79 -46.09 -11.43
N HIS A 376 -10.09 -45.50 -12.59
CA HIS A 376 -9.84 -44.10 -12.87
C HIS A 376 -11.13 -43.28 -12.88
N PHE A 377 -11.02 -42.01 -12.54
CA PHE A 377 -12.08 -41.03 -12.70
C PHE A 377 -11.51 -39.62 -12.87
N SER A 378 -12.32 -38.77 -13.50
CA SER A 378 -12.01 -37.35 -13.68
C SER A 378 -13.16 -36.50 -13.15
N VAL A 379 -12.84 -35.41 -12.45
CA VAL A 379 -13.84 -34.46 -11.94
C VAL A 379 -13.41 -33.03 -12.21
N GLN A 380 -14.40 -32.18 -12.47
CA GLN A 380 -14.22 -30.75 -12.68
C GLN A 380 -15.13 -29.98 -11.72
N PHE A 381 -14.59 -28.97 -11.04
CA PHE A 381 -15.38 -28.03 -10.24
C PHE A 381 -14.75 -26.63 -10.21
N PHE A 382 -15.49 -25.65 -9.68
CA PHE A 382 -15.04 -24.25 -9.56
C PHE A 382 -14.90 -23.86 -8.09
N VAL A 383 -13.86 -23.07 -7.79
CA VAL A 383 -13.68 -22.43 -6.48
C VAL A 383 -14.67 -21.26 -6.36
N GLN A 384 -15.58 -21.29 -5.38
CA GLN A 384 -16.68 -20.32 -5.30
C GLN A 384 -16.66 -19.44 -4.05
N GLU A 385 -16.16 -19.94 -2.93
CA GLU A 385 -16.15 -19.22 -1.65
C GLU A 385 -14.72 -18.79 -1.29
N PRO A 386 -14.52 -17.58 -0.70
CA PRO A 386 -13.25 -17.19 -0.11
C PRO A 386 -12.95 -17.98 1.18
N GLY A 387 -11.68 -18.13 1.49
CA GLY A 387 -11.19 -18.73 2.73
C GLY A 387 -10.60 -20.13 2.55
N THR A 388 -10.30 -20.76 3.68
CA THR A 388 -9.71 -22.10 3.73
C THR A 388 -10.77 -23.14 4.05
N TYR A 389 -10.94 -24.12 3.17
CA TYR A 389 -11.84 -25.26 3.40
C TYR A 389 -11.27 -26.55 2.80
N SER A 390 -11.81 -27.69 3.23
CA SER A 390 -11.34 -29.00 2.77
C SER A 390 -12.28 -29.62 1.74
N TYR A 391 -11.73 -30.43 0.84
CA TYR A 391 -12.48 -31.34 -0.03
C TYR A 391 -11.93 -32.77 0.08
N TRP A 392 -12.77 -33.75 -0.19
CA TRP A 392 -12.38 -35.17 -0.18
C TRP A 392 -13.27 -35.99 -1.10
N PHE A 393 -12.81 -37.20 -1.40
CA PHE A 393 -13.55 -38.18 -2.18
C PHE A 393 -14.14 -39.26 -1.27
N GLU A 394 -15.45 -39.46 -1.34
CA GLU A 394 -16.12 -40.62 -0.75
C GLU A 394 -16.11 -41.76 -1.77
N LEU A 395 -15.27 -42.76 -1.51
CA LEU A 395 -15.04 -43.90 -2.40
C LEU A 395 -15.65 -45.16 -1.79
N GLU A 396 -16.38 -45.93 -2.60
CA GLU A 396 -16.86 -47.27 -2.23
C GLU A 396 -16.29 -48.27 -3.23
N ASN A 397 -15.61 -49.30 -2.75
CA ASN A 397 -15.10 -50.34 -3.64
C ASN A 397 -16.18 -51.37 -4.02
N ASP A 398 -15.85 -52.27 -4.94
CA ASP A 398 -16.71 -53.38 -5.39
C ASP A 398 -17.13 -54.35 -4.28
N GLN A 399 -16.38 -54.39 -3.18
CA GLN A 399 -16.65 -55.18 -1.98
C GLN A 399 -17.45 -54.41 -0.90
N GLY A 400 -17.84 -53.16 -1.15
CA GLY A 400 -18.62 -52.34 -0.23
C GLY A 400 -17.82 -51.63 0.88
N PHE A 401 -16.48 -51.73 0.87
CA PHE A 401 -15.65 -51.05 1.86
C PHE A 401 -15.38 -49.59 1.48
N ARG A 402 -15.47 -48.71 2.47
CA ARG A 402 -15.12 -47.29 2.39
C ARG A 402 -13.84 -47.00 3.19
N PRO A 403 -13.00 -46.04 2.78
CA PRO A 403 -11.85 -45.61 3.57
C PRO A 403 -12.31 -45.07 4.94
N PRO A 404 -11.71 -45.49 6.07
CA PRO A 404 -12.09 -45.01 7.41
C PRO A 404 -11.85 -43.51 7.60
N HIS A 405 -10.77 -42.99 6.99
CA HIS A 405 -10.45 -41.58 6.95
C HIS A 405 -10.19 -41.22 5.48
N PRO A 406 -11.19 -40.66 4.76
CA PRO A 406 -10.97 -40.23 3.40
C PRO A 406 -9.86 -39.17 3.39
N GLN A 407 -8.95 -39.27 2.43
CA GLN A 407 -7.88 -38.30 2.27
C GLN A 407 -8.50 -36.93 1.99
N ARG A 408 -8.26 -35.99 2.91
CA ARG A 408 -8.73 -34.60 2.81
C ARG A 408 -7.64 -33.73 2.23
N PHE A 409 -8.03 -32.86 1.34
CA PHE A 409 -7.18 -31.88 0.69
C PHE A 409 -7.68 -30.48 0.99
N GLU A 410 -6.77 -29.51 1.05
CA GLU A 410 -7.10 -28.13 1.42
C GLU A 410 -7.25 -27.26 0.17
N ILE A 411 -8.30 -26.43 0.13
CA ILE A 411 -8.46 -25.33 -0.82
C ILE A 411 -8.27 -24.03 -0.05
N THR A 412 -7.24 -23.26 -0.40
CA THR A 412 -7.03 -21.88 0.03
C THR A 412 -7.50 -20.95 -1.08
N ALA A 413 -8.72 -20.43 -0.95
CA ALA A 413 -9.33 -19.54 -1.93
C ALA A 413 -9.16 -18.07 -1.54
N SER A 414 -8.48 -17.28 -2.38
CA SER A 414 -8.39 -15.82 -2.21
C SER A 414 -9.39 -15.11 -3.11
N ALA A 415 -10.13 -14.15 -2.54
CA ALA A 415 -10.95 -13.23 -3.31
C ALA A 415 -10.07 -12.18 -3.97
N ASP A 416 -10.49 -11.70 -5.14
CA ASP A 416 -9.87 -10.56 -5.81
C ASP A 416 -10.11 -9.28 -4.99
N ALA A 417 -9.06 -8.51 -4.75
CA ALA A 417 -9.14 -7.27 -3.98
C ALA A 417 -9.58 -6.11 -4.89
N VAL A 418 -10.20 -5.07 -4.32
CA VAL A 418 -10.44 -3.85 -5.08
C VAL A 418 -9.18 -2.99 -5.07
N PRO A 419 -8.85 -2.25 -6.15
CA PRO A 419 -7.67 -1.41 -6.18
C PRO A 419 -7.68 -0.38 -5.04
N GLU A 420 -6.58 -0.23 -4.32
CA GLU A 420 -6.40 0.85 -3.35
C GLU A 420 -5.96 2.12 -4.08
N VAL A 421 -6.69 3.22 -3.90
CA VAL A 421 -6.43 4.49 -4.61
C VAL A 421 -6.16 5.61 -3.62
N PHE A 422 -4.97 6.19 -3.71
CA PHE A 422 -4.54 7.32 -2.90
C PHE A 422 -4.35 8.56 -3.79
N LEU A 423 -5.01 9.66 -3.41
CA LEU A 423 -4.74 10.98 -3.98
C LEU A 423 -3.70 11.66 -3.07
N GLU A 424 -2.43 11.59 -3.49
CA GLU A 424 -1.30 12.12 -2.75
C GLU A 424 -1.24 13.65 -2.85
N ASP A 425 -1.40 14.20 -4.04
CA ASP A 425 -1.50 15.65 -4.26
C ASP A 425 -2.82 15.99 -4.95
N PRO A 426 -3.60 16.97 -4.44
CA PRO A 426 -3.35 17.70 -3.19
C PRO A 426 -3.67 16.88 -1.92
N GLN A 427 -2.81 16.99 -0.91
CA GLN A 427 -2.99 16.33 0.40
C GLN A 427 -4.19 16.85 1.20
N THR A 428 -4.59 18.10 0.97
CA THR A 428 -5.69 18.77 1.67
C THR A 428 -6.58 19.53 0.69
N ASP A 429 -7.71 20.02 1.19
CA ASP A 429 -8.55 20.96 0.44
C ASP A 429 -7.76 22.24 0.13
N LEU A 430 -8.01 22.82 -1.05
CA LEU A 430 -7.27 23.99 -1.54
C LEU A 430 -8.20 25.15 -1.89
N GLN A 431 -7.67 26.37 -1.75
CA GLN A 431 -8.28 27.58 -2.29
C GLN A 431 -7.50 28.02 -3.52
N VAL A 432 -8.18 28.08 -4.67
CA VAL A 432 -7.55 28.20 -5.99
C VAL A 432 -8.25 29.22 -6.87
N THR A 433 -7.54 29.75 -7.86
CA THR A 433 -8.12 30.67 -8.84
C THR A 433 -8.93 29.92 -9.91
N PRO A 434 -9.87 30.58 -10.64
CA PRO A 434 -10.65 29.94 -11.69
C PRO A 434 -9.79 29.37 -12.83
N THR A 435 -8.58 29.90 -13.02
CA THR A 435 -7.65 29.52 -14.07
C THR A 435 -6.47 28.66 -13.58
N ALA A 436 -6.55 28.14 -12.35
CA ALA A 436 -5.47 27.38 -11.75
C ALA A 436 -5.22 26.04 -12.48
N GLN A 437 -3.96 25.60 -12.47
CA GLN A 437 -3.49 24.30 -12.92
C GLN A 437 -3.14 23.46 -11.69
N ILE A 438 -4.01 22.52 -11.33
CA ILE A 438 -3.85 21.71 -10.12
C ILE A 438 -3.10 20.43 -10.45
N PRO A 439 -1.90 20.20 -9.91
CA PRO A 439 -1.23 18.92 -10.06
C PRO A 439 -1.95 17.86 -9.22
N LEU A 440 -2.12 16.71 -9.83
CA LEU A 440 -2.74 15.53 -9.28
C LEU A 440 -1.71 14.42 -9.30
N THR A 441 -1.39 13.91 -8.10
CA THR A 441 -0.54 12.73 -7.93
C THR A 441 -1.44 11.62 -7.39
N VAL A 442 -1.69 10.58 -8.19
CA VAL A 442 -2.56 9.45 -7.83
C VAL A 442 -1.73 8.18 -7.77
N SER A 443 -1.72 7.53 -6.62
CA SER A 443 -1.03 6.28 -6.34
C SER A 443 -2.06 5.16 -6.24
N ILE A 444 -1.93 4.13 -7.07
CA ILE A 444 -2.87 3.02 -7.16
C ILE A 444 -2.11 1.73 -6.89
N HIS A 445 -2.61 0.92 -5.97
CA HIS A 445 -2.06 -0.39 -5.62
C HIS A 445 -3.10 -1.47 -5.89
N ASP A 446 -2.71 -2.51 -6.61
CA ASP A 446 -3.59 -3.61 -7.00
C ASP A 446 -2.79 -4.92 -7.03
N ASP A 447 -3.42 -6.04 -6.64
CA ASP A 447 -2.79 -7.36 -6.63
C ASP A 447 -2.82 -8.05 -8.01
N LEU A 448 -3.61 -7.51 -8.94
CA LEU A 448 -3.67 -7.89 -10.34
C LEU A 448 -3.23 -6.73 -11.26
N LYS A 449 -4.12 -6.26 -12.13
CA LYS A 449 -3.82 -5.23 -13.14
C LYS A 449 -4.94 -4.20 -13.19
N ILE A 450 -4.55 -2.95 -13.13
CA ILE A 450 -5.42 -1.79 -13.28
C ILE A 450 -5.90 -1.66 -14.73
N ALA A 451 -7.22 -1.61 -14.94
CA ALA A 451 -7.86 -1.43 -16.23
C ALA A 451 -8.09 0.04 -16.59
N SER A 452 -8.52 0.85 -15.62
CA SER A 452 -8.75 2.27 -15.83
C SER A 452 -8.48 3.08 -14.56
N ALA A 453 -8.11 4.34 -14.75
CA ALA A 453 -7.93 5.32 -13.70
C ALA A 453 -8.51 6.65 -14.20
N LEU A 454 -9.36 7.29 -13.39
CA LEU A 454 -10.03 8.54 -13.75
C LEU A 454 -10.19 9.44 -12.53
N ILE A 455 -10.41 10.73 -12.79
CA ILE A 455 -10.86 11.67 -11.77
C ILE A 455 -12.37 11.88 -11.96
N ARG A 456 -13.14 11.62 -10.89
CA ARG A 456 -14.56 11.98 -10.83
C ARG A 456 -14.70 13.27 -10.04
N TYR A 457 -15.42 14.24 -10.60
CA TYR A 457 -15.65 15.52 -9.95
C TYR A 457 -17.09 16.02 -10.12
N GLN A 458 -17.47 16.94 -9.25
CA GLN A 458 -18.75 17.62 -9.25
C GLN A 458 -18.58 19.09 -8.88
N LYS A 459 -19.36 19.95 -9.53
CA LYS A 459 -19.43 21.38 -9.25
C LYS A 459 -20.58 21.66 -8.26
N SER A 460 -20.30 22.45 -7.23
CA SER A 460 -21.28 22.94 -6.26
C SER A 460 -21.19 24.46 -6.16
N SER A 461 -22.33 25.14 -6.01
CA SER A 461 -22.35 26.59 -5.77
C SER A 461 -22.13 26.93 -4.30
N ARG A 462 -21.85 28.21 -4.02
CA ARG A 462 -21.60 28.75 -2.67
C ARG A 462 -22.79 28.64 -1.70
N GLU A 463 -24.01 28.69 -2.22
CA GLU A 463 -25.25 28.72 -1.43
C GLU A 463 -25.63 27.34 -0.88
N GLU A 464 -24.98 26.28 -1.39
CA GLU A 464 -25.29 24.91 -1.03
C GLU A 464 -24.44 24.41 0.14
N THR A 465 -25.06 23.74 1.10
CA THR A 465 -24.33 23.16 2.23
C THR A 465 -23.46 22.01 1.77
N LEU A 466 -22.24 21.88 2.32
CA LEU A 466 -21.31 20.78 2.00
C LEU A 466 -21.97 19.40 2.14
N SER A 467 -22.84 19.22 3.14
CA SER A 467 -23.59 17.99 3.37
C SER A 467 -24.55 17.65 2.24
N ARG A 468 -25.10 18.66 1.56
CA ARG A 468 -25.96 18.49 0.37
C ARG A 468 -25.12 18.30 -0.90
N ALA A 469 -23.97 18.96 -0.98
CA ALA A 469 -23.03 18.81 -2.09
C ALA A 469 -22.40 17.41 -2.15
N LEU A 470 -22.22 16.72 -1.01
CA LEU A 470 -21.63 15.38 -0.94
C LEU A 470 -22.63 14.22 -1.19
N ARG A 471 -23.88 14.49 -1.59
CA ARG A 471 -24.86 13.42 -1.89
C ARG A 471 -24.52 12.74 -3.22
N THR A 472 -24.67 11.42 -3.25
CA THR A 472 -24.29 10.53 -4.37
C THR A 472 -25.28 10.53 -5.55
N ASP A 473 -26.38 11.26 -5.46
CA ASP A 473 -27.48 11.31 -6.44
C ASP A 473 -27.31 12.38 -7.53
N ARG A 474 -26.16 13.06 -7.59
CA ARG A 474 -25.90 14.13 -8.56
C ARG A 474 -25.15 13.67 -9.78
N GLU A 475 -25.38 14.39 -10.88
CA GLU A 475 -24.60 14.25 -12.10
C GLU A 475 -23.13 14.58 -11.80
N THR A 476 -22.26 13.58 -12.01
CA THR A 476 -20.82 13.70 -11.85
C THR A 476 -20.17 13.68 -13.22
N GLN A 477 -19.13 14.49 -13.39
CA GLN A 477 -18.28 14.50 -14.58
C GLN A 477 -17.00 13.72 -14.29
N SER A 478 -16.38 13.17 -15.32
CA SER A 478 -15.12 12.44 -15.17
C SER A 478 -14.21 12.65 -16.37
N PHE A 479 -12.90 12.65 -16.13
CA PHE A 479 -11.88 12.60 -17.17
C PHE A 479 -10.86 11.50 -16.87
N PRO A 480 -10.35 10.80 -17.90
CA PRO A 480 -9.38 9.72 -17.70
C PRO A 480 -8.00 10.27 -17.33
N LEU A 481 -7.29 9.56 -16.46
CA LEU A 481 -5.89 9.83 -16.16
C LEU A 481 -4.98 9.12 -17.19
N PRO A 482 -3.94 9.79 -17.71
CA PRO A 482 -3.08 9.21 -18.74
C PRO A 482 -2.13 8.16 -18.14
N PHE A 483 -2.32 6.88 -18.49
CA PHE A 483 -1.36 5.81 -18.21
C PHE A 483 -1.32 4.79 -19.36
N THR A 484 -0.17 4.10 -19.53
CA THR A 484 -0.02 3.07 -20.56
C THR A 484 -0.26 1.69 -19.94
N PRO A 485 -1.27 0.91 -20.37
CA PRO A 485 -1.65 -0.37 -19.75
C PRO A 485 -0.58 -1.48 -19.82
N GLN A 486 0.46 -1.30 -20.64
CA GLN A 486 1.50 -2.32 -20.86
C GLN A 486 2.58 -2.38 -19.75
N SER A 487 2.61 -1.41 -18.83
CA SER A 487 3.66 -1.28 -17.81
C SER A 487 3.11 -1.19 -16.38
N SER A 488 2.06 -1.93 -16.02
CA SER A 488 1.54 -1.91 -14.64
C SER A 488 2.28 -2.91 -13.75
N SER A 489 3.23 -2.38 -12.98
CA SER A 489 3.62 -2.96 -11.69
C SER A 489 2.40 -2.99 -10.74
N GLU A 490 2.46 -3.82 -9.69
CA GLU A 490 1.49 -3.88 -8.58
C GLU A 490 1.21 -2.50 -7.93
N GLN A 491 2.10 -1.52 -8.18
CA GLN A 491 1.97 -0.12 -7.80
C GLN A 491 2.10 0.78 -9.03
N LEU A 492 1.15 1.69 -9.23
CA LEU A 492 1.12 2.68 -10.31
C LEU A 492 1.01 4.10 -9.73
N ILE A 493 1.94 4.98 -10.09
CA ILE A 493 1.89 6.41 -9.70
C ILE A 493 1.64 7.23 -10.97
N ILE A 494 0.55 7.97 -11.00
CA ILE A 494 0.14 8.81 -12.13
C ILE A 494 0.23 10.29 -11.72
N ASN A 495 1.01 11.05 -12.50
CA ASN A 495 1.12 12.49 -12.37
C ASN A 495 0.34 13.16 -13.51
N HIS A 496 -0.63 14.01 -13.17
CA HIS A 496 -1.43 14.75 -14.14
C HIS A 496 -1.61 16.21 -13.69
N VAL A 497 -1.78 17.14 -14.64
CA VAL A 497 -2.05 18.55 -14.31
C VAL A 497 -3.44 18.91 -14.82
N TRP A 498 -4.35 19.15 -13.90
CA TRP A 498 -5.73 19.52 -14.19
C TRP A 498 -5.87 21.03 -14.37
N ASN A 499 -6.18 21.46 -15.59
CA ASN A 499 -6.42 22.86 -15.92
C ASN A 499 -7.88 23.26 -15.61
N LEU A 500 -8.09 24.10 -14.60
CA LEU A 500 -9.43 24.56 -14.22
C LEU A 500 -10.00 25.62 -15.18
N ALA A 501 -9.16 26.25 -16.01
CA ALA A 501 -9.62 27.25 -16.99
C ALA A 501 -10.58 26.67 -18.04
N ASP A 502 -10.58 25.35 -18.22
CA ASP A 502 -11.44 24.65 -19.16
C ASP A 502 -12.88 24.49 -18.61
N LEU A 503 -13.09 24.84 -17.34
CA LEU A 503 -14.38 24.77 -16.65
C LEU A 503 -14.96 26.19 -16.46
N PRO A 504 -16.28 26.39 -16.64
CA PRO A 504 -16.93 27.68 -16.39
C PRO A 504 -17.10 27.90 -14.87
N LEU A 505 -16.02 28.32 -14.20
CA LEU A 505 -15.95 28.53 -12.75
C LEU A 505 -16.02 30.02 -12.38
N THR A 506 -16.78 30.33 -11.32
CA THR A 506 -16.93 31.68 -10.77
C THR A 506 -16.54 31.73 -9.30
N GLN A 507 -16.29 32.93 -8.77
CA GLN A 507 -15.91 33.10 -7.37
C GLN A 507 -16.94 32.46 -6.42
N GLY A 508 -16.46 31.65 -5.48
CA GLY A 508 -17.27 30.98 -4.47
C GLY A 508 -17.77 29.59 -4.87
N ASP A 509 -17.58 29.19 -6.14
CA ASP A 509 -17.84 27.82 -6.57
C ASP A 509 -16.92 26.83 -5.83
N ARG A 510 -17.39 25.59 -5.68
CA ARG A 510 -16.63 24.50 -5.08
C ARG A 510 -16.59 23.33 -6.05
N VAL A 511 -15.40 22.76 -6.24
CA VAL A 511 -15.21 21.53 -7.03
C VAL A 511 -14.83 20.41 -6.08
N ILE A 512 -15.70 19.42 -5.95
CA ILE A 512 -15.45 18.24 -5.13
C ILE A 512 -15.00 17.14 -6.08
N PHE A 513 -13.84 16.54 -5.83
CA PHE A 513 -13.27 15.54 -6.72
C PHE A 513 -12.61 14.39 -5.95
N ARG A 514 -12.50 13.24 -6.59
CA ARG A 514 -11.81 12.04 -6.10
C ARG A 514 -11.22 11.25 -7.27
N ALA A 515 -10.17 10.49 -7.00
CA ALA A 515 -9.64 9.52 -7.94
C ALA A 515 -10.40 8.21 -7.83
N GLU A 516 -10.67 7.58 -8.97
CA GLU A 516 -11.31 6.27 -9.07
C GLU A 516 -10.45 5.38 -9.98
N ALA A 517 -10.27 4.11 -9.59
CA ALA A 517 -9.60 3.12 -10.41
C ALA A 517 -10.42 1.83 -10.46
N THR A 518 -10.34 1.12 -11.57
CA THR A 518 -10.96 -0.18 -11.77
C THR A 518 -9.90 -1.19 -12.16
N ASP A 519 -10.01 -2.39 -11.65
CA ASP A 519 -9.26 -3.56 -12.09
C ASP A 519 -9.86 -4.14 -13.40
N HIS A 520 -9.27 -5.23 -13.88
CA HIS A 520 -9.83 -6.01 -15.00
C HIS A 520 -10.86 -7.06 -14.55
N TYR A 521 -11.37 -7.01 -13.31
CA TYR A 521 -12.23 -8.05 -12.77
C TYR A 521 -13.48 -8.24 -13.65
N GLU A 522 -13.73 -9.48 -14.04
CA GLU A 522 -14.97 -9.87 -14.71
C GLU A 522 -15.79 -10.77 -13.76
N PRO A 523 -17.07 -10.45 -13.51
CA PRO A 523 -17.91 -11.29 -12.68
C PRO A 523 -18.04 -12.69 -13.31
N VAL A 524 -17.60 -13.71 -12.58
CA VAL A 524 -17.67 -15.11 -13.01
C VAL A 524 -19.15 -15.52 -13.06
N LYS A 525 -19.67 -15.77 -14.26
CA LYS A 525 -21.04 -16.24 -14.46
C LYS A 525 -21.19 -17.64 -13.87
N SER A 526 -21.99 -17.77 -12.80
CA SER A 526 -22.36 -19.07 -12.24
C SER A 526 -23.14 -19.90 -13.29
N PRO A 527 -22.87 -21.21 -13.43
CA PRO A 527 -23.65 -22.10 -14.31
C PRO A 527 -25.15 -22.19 -13.96
N ILE A 528 -25.53 -21.73 -12.76
CA ILE A 528 -26.90 -21.82 -12.22
C ILE A 528 -27.79 -20.62 -12.64
N GLY A 529 -27.28 -19.66 -13.42
CA GLY A 529 -28.13 -18.60 -14.01
C GLY A 529 -28.59 -17.52 -13.03
N GLU A 530 -28.14 -17.54 -11.77
CA GLU A 530 -28.27 -16.39 -10.87
C GLU A 530 -27.28 -15.31 -11.29
N LYS A 531 -27.80 -14.20 -11.83
CA LYS A 531 -27.05 -12.97 -11.99
C LYS A 531 -26.76 -12.41 -10.59
N LEU A 532 -25.51 -12.50 -10.14
CA LEU A 532 -25.05 -11.56 -9.13
C LEU A 532 -25.16 -10.14 -9.72
N PRO A 533 -25.52 -9.12 -8.93
CA PRO A 533 -25.49 -7.74 -9.41
C PRO A 533 -24.10 -7.44 -10.00
N ASP A 534 -24.08 -6.72 -11.12
CA ASP A 534 -22.85 -6.18 -11.74
C ASP A 534 -22.23 -5.18 -10.76
N GLU A 535 -21.56 -5.69 -9.73
CA GLU A 535 -20.74 -4.89 -8.82
C GLU A 535 -19.46 -4.54 -9.56
N ILE A 536 -19.48 -3.41 -10.27
CA ILE A 536 -18.26 -2.76 -10.74
C ILE A 536 -17.47 -2.42 -9.46
N ARG A 537 -16.36 -3.12 -9.27
CA ARG A 537 -15.47 -2.94 -8.12
C ARG A 537 -14.56 -1.76 -8.40
N VAL A 538 -14.93 -0.61 -7.85
CA VAL A 538 -14.19 0.65 -8.04
C VAL A 538 -13.45 0.99 -6.75
N GLY A 539 -12.12 1.09 -6.84
CA GLY A 539 -11.29 1.70 -5.81
C GLY A 539 -11.46 3.22 -5.83
N THR A 540 -11.68 3.85 -4.67
CA THR A 540 -11.90 5.31 -4.59
C THR A 540 -11.02 5.97 -3.55
N SER A 541 -10.45 7.13 -3.88
CA SER A 541 -9.73 7.98 -2.92
C SER A 541 -10.68 8.77 -2.01
N ILE A 542 -10.11 9.36 -0.95
CA ILE A 542 -10.77 10.42 -0.18
C ILE A 542 -11.13 11.58 -1.12
N SER A 543 -12.31 12.18 -0.93
CA SER A 543 -12.75 13.34 -1.70
C SER A 543 -12.05 14.63 -1.22
N ARG A 544 -11.63 15.47 -2.17
CA ARG A 544 -11.02 16.77 -1.94
C ARG A 544 -11.93 17.89 -2.45
N VAL A 545 -11.81 19.05 -1.83
CA VAL A 545 -12.57 20.24 -2.20
C VAL A 545 -11.63 21.36 -2.67
N LEU A 546 -11.87 21.84 -3.88
CA LEU A 546 -11.28 23.09 -4.38
C LEU A 546 -12.30 24.22 -4.20
N THR A 547 -11.93 25.27 -3.48
CA THR A 547 -12.76 26.47 -3.33
C THR A 547 -12.23 27.56 -4.27
N ILE A 548 -13.09 28.04 -5.16
CA ILE A 548 -12.70 29.04 -6.16
C ILE A 548 -12.72 30.44 -5.53
N VAL A 549 -11.56 31.09 -5.50
CA VAL A 549 -11.36 32.45 -4.97
C VAL A 549 -10.90 33.40 -6.07
N THR A 550 -10.97 34.70 -5.84
CA THR A 550 -10.45 35.67 -6.82
C THR A 550 -8.91 35.64 -6.86
N PRO A 551 -8.29 35.97 -8.00
CA PRO A 551 -6.84 36.14 -8.09
C PRO A 551 -6.29 37.11 -7.04
N GLN A 552 -7.00 38.22 -6.77
CA GLN A 552 -6.60 39.19 -5.75
C GLN A 552 -6.60 38.59 -4.33
N TYR A 553 -7.66 37.83 -3.99
CA TYR A 553 -7.73 37.18 -2.68
C TYR A 553 -6.59 36.18 -2.51
N LYS A 554 -6.31 35.36 -3.54
CA LYS A 554 -5.22 34.38 -3.49
C LYS A 554 -3.85 35.06 -3.40
N THR A 555 -3.65 36.17 -4.12
CA THR A 555 -2.42 36.98 -4.03
C THR A 555 -2.20 37.51 -2.61
N ASN A 556 -3.25 38.00 -1.96
CA ASN A 556 -3.19 38.48 -0.56
C ASN A 556 -2.93 37.33 0.44
N GLU A 557 -3.53 36.16 0.22
CA GLU A 557 -3.29 34.98 1.07
C GLU A 557 -1.83 34.49 0.97
N LEU A 558 -1.30 34.38 -0.25
CA LEU A 558 0.10 33.99 -0.49
C LEU A 558 1.08 35.01 0.10
N ALA A 559 0.77 36.30 -0.02
CA ALA A 559 1.52 37.38 0.60
C ALA A 559 1.57 37.28 2.13
N ASN A 560 0.43 37.02 2.78
CA ASN A 560 0.39 36.85 4.23
C ASN A 560 1.22 35.64 4.67
N ARG A 561 1.18 34.54 3.91
CA ARG A 561 2.06 33.38 4.16
C ARG A 561 3.54 33.72 3.99
N GLN A 562 3.90 34.53 3.01
CA GLN A 562 5.27 35.03 2.86
C GLN A 562 5.70 35.88 4.07
N ALA A 563 4.84 36.78 4.56
CA ALA A 563 5.12 37.59 5.74
C ALA A 563 5.41 36.70 6.98
N HIS A 564 4.65 35.62 7.15
CA HIS A 564 4.92 34.63 8.20
C HIS A 564 6.27 33.90 8.02
N LEU A 565 6.69 33.59 6.78
CA LEU A 565 8.02 33.03 6.54
C LEU A 565 9.13 34.01 6.96
N LEU A 566 8.93 35.31 6.75
CA LEU A 566 9.89 36.33 7.16
C LEU A 566 9.97 36.48 8.68
N GLU A 567 8.84 36.41 9.39
CA GLU A 567 8.80 36.42 10.85
C GLU A 567 9.52 35.19 11.44
N GLU A 568 9.30 34.01 10.87
CA GLU A 568 9.99 32.78 11.27
C GLU A 568 11.49 32.86 10.97
N LEU A 569 11.90 33.38 9.81
CA LEU A 569 13.30 33.59 9.47
C LEU A 569 13.96 34.60 10.43
N ALA A 570 13.25 35.65 10.84
CA ALA A 570 13.70 36.60 11.87
C ALA A 570 13.95 35.91 13.22
N ARG A 571 13.03 35.02 13.63
CA ARG A 571 13.17 34.23 14.85
C ARG A 571 14.38 33.28 14.75
N VAL A 572 14.55 32.60 13.63
CA VAL A 572 15.70 31.71 13.39
C VAL A 572 17.01 32.48 13.43
N LEU A 573 17.07 33.66 12.81
CA LEU A 573 18.24 34.54 12.84
C LEU A 573 18.59 34.97 14.28
N LYS A 574 17.58 35.26 15.10
CA LYS A 574 17.75 35.59 16.52
C LYS A 574 18.33 34.41 17.31
N ASP A 575 17.78 33.21 17.12
CA ASP A 575 18.30 31.99 17.76
C ASP A 575 19.75 31.72 17.32
N GLN A 576 20.07 31.89 16.04
CA GLN A 576 21.45 31.73 15.53
C GLN A 576 22.44 32.75 16.15
N ARG A 577 22.03 33.99 16.38
CA ARG A 577 22.85 35.01 17.08
C ARG A 577 23.11 34.64 18.53
N LEU A 578 22.11 34.08 19.21
CA LEU A 578 22.27 33.58 20.58
C LEU A 578 23.31 32.46 20.62
N LEU A 579 23.19 31.48 19.74
CA LEU A 579 24.15 30.36 19.65
C LEU A 579 25.58 30.83 19.35
N ASN A 580 25.76 31.81 18.48
CA ASN A 580 27.08 32.40 18.21
C ASN A 580 27.66 33.11 19.45
N THR A 581 26.81 33.73 20.27
CA THR A 581 27.23 34.38 21.52
C THR A 581 27.68 33.34 22.55
N GLU A 582 26.92 32.27 22.73
CA GLU A 582 27.28 31.17 23.64
C GLU A 582 28.58 30.48 23.24
N VAL A 583 28.82 30.28 21.93
CA VAL A 583 30.11 29.77 21.43
C VAL A 583 31.26 30.75 21.74
N LYS A 584 31.05 32.05 21.57
CA LYS A 584 32.05 33.08 21.90
C LYS A 584 32.39 33.12 23.38
N ASP A 585 31.40 32.97 24.25
CA ASP A 585 31.61 32.94 25.69
C ASP A 585 32.51 31.75 26.09
N VAL A 586 32.24 30.56 25.54
CA VAL A 586 33.08 29.37 25.74
C VAL A 586 34.48 29.55 25.14
N GLN A 587 34.60 30.17 23.96
CA GLN A 587 35.91 30.48 23.36
C GLN A 587 36.73 31.43 24.23
N HIS A 588 36.14 32.51 24.74
CA HIS A 588 36.82 33.46 25.61
C HIS A 588 37.31 32.82 26.90
N GLN A 589 36.51 31.94 27.49
CA GLN A 589 36.91 31.17 28.67
C GLN A 589 38.09 30.23 28.37
N LEU A 590 38.02 29.49 27.26
CA LEU A 590 39.10 28.60 26.81
C LEU A 590 40.41 29.37 26.51
N GLN A 591 40.33 30.56 25.93
CA GLN A 591 41.49 31.42 25.67
C GLN A 591 42.15 31.94 26.95
N ARG A 592 41.36 32.26 27.98
CA ARG A 592 41.87 32.82 29.24
C ARG A 592 42.37 31.76 30.22
N VAL A 593 41.64 30.65 30.36
CA VAL A 593 41.86 29.65 31.42
C VAL A 593 42.57 28.39 30.88
N GLY A 594 42.53 28.15 29.57
CA GLY A 594 43.18 27.01 28.92
C GLY A 594 42.54 25.64 29.16
N SER A 595 41.55 25.56 30.06
CA SER A 595 40.77 24.36 30.37
C SER A 595 39.28 24.69 30.48
N ALA A 596 38.42 23.73 30.14
CA ALA A 596 36.97 23.84 30.29
C ALA A 596 36.49 23.09 31.54
N ARG A 597 35.43 23.57 32.18
CA ARG A 597 34.72 22.88 33.26
C ARG A 597 33.55 22.09 32.67
N SER A 598 32.84 21.35 33.52
CA SER A 598 31.64 20.62 33.12
C SER A 598 30.56 21.56 32.56
N GLU A 599 30.44 22.77 33.10
CA GLU A 599 29.44 23.76 32.68
C GLU A 599 29.61 24.17 31.21
N GLU A 600 30.85 24.45 30.76
CA GLU A 600 31.09 24.84 29.36
C GLU A 600 30.87 23.67 28.38
N VAL A 601 31.11 22.43 28.82
CA VAL A 601 30.79 21.23 28.03
C VAL A 601 29.27 21.09 27.86
N ASP A 602 28.51 21.33 28.92
CA ASP A 602 27.04 21.33 28.87
C ASP A 602 26.50 22.47 28.00
N THR A 603 27.10 23.67 28.05
CA THR A 603 26.78 24.78 27.14
C THR A 603 26.99 24.37 25.67
N ILE A 604 28.15 23.81 25.32
CA ILE A 604 28.42 23.37 23.93
C ILE A 604 27.50 22.22 23.52
N LYS A 605 27.12 21.33 24.44
CA LYS A 605 26.12 20.28 24.18
C LYS A 605 24.75 20.87 23.89
N GLN A 606 24.33 21.89 24.64
CA GLN A 606 23.09 22.63 24.38
C GLN A 606 23.15 23.35 23.03
N VAL A 607 24.26 24.05 22.73
CA VAL A 607 24.50 24.67 21.43
C VAL A 607 24.42 23.64 20.29
N GLU A 608 24.97 22.43 20.46
CA GLU A 608 24.86 21.35 19.46
C GLU A 608 23.40 20.97 19.18
N MET A 609 22.58 20.86 20.23
CA MET A 609 21.16 20.50 20.12
C MET A 609 20.34 21.64 19.48
N ASP A 610 20.57 22.87 19.90
CA ASP A 610 19.87 24.04 19.37
C ASP A 610 20.31 24.35 17.92
N GLN A 611 21.58 24.09 17.56
CA GLN A 611 22.04 24.20 16.17
C GLN A 611 21.31 23.18 15.26
N LYS A 612 21.05 21.95 15.74
CA LYS A 612 20.20 20.98 15.01
C LYS A 612 18.76 21.44 14.90
N ARG A 613 18.21 22.05 15.95
CA ARG A 613 16.85 22.63 15.93
C ARG A 613 16.74 23.75 14.89
N VAL A 614 17.71 24.67 14.84
CA VAL A 614 17.78 25.72 13.82
C VAL A 614 17.88 25.12 12.41
N ALA A 615 18.75 24.13 12.21
CA ALA A 615 18.85 23.43 10.91
C ALA A 615 17.53 22.76 10.51
N SER A 616 16.83 22.12 11.46
CA SER A 616 15.51 21.52 11.21
C SER A 616 14.44 22.55 10.87
N GLN A 617 14.46 23.74 11.48
CA GLN A 617 13.51 24.82 11.16
C GLN A 617 13.73 25.38 9.75
N LEU A 618 14.98 25.41 9.27
CA LEU A 618 15.30 25.90 7.94
C LEU A 618 15.08 24.83 6.85
N PHE A 619 15.50 23.59 7.09
CA PHE A 619 15.71 22.58 6.04
C PHE A 619 14.91 21.27 6.23
N SER A 620 13.97 21.20 7.17
CA SER A 620 13.09 20.03 7.30
C SER A 620 12.34 19.78 5.98
N PRO A 621 12.34 18.54 5.44
CA PRO A 621 11.71 18.23 4.14
C PRO A 621 10.21 18.48 4.08
N ARG A 622 9.51 18.57 5.23
CA ARG A 622 8.06 18.77 5.31
C ARG A 622 7.64 20.12 5.87
N THR A 623 8.47 20.71 6.73
CA THR A 623 8.07 21.91 7.51
C THR A 623 9.12 23.00 7.51
N GLY A 624 10.26 22.77 6.83
CA GLY A 624 11.35 23.74 6.77
C GLY A 624 10.95 24.98 5.99
N LEU A 625 11.56 26.11 6.33
CA LEU A 625 11.40 27.38 5.61
C LEU A 625 11.72 27.24 4.11
N GLU A 626 12.74 26.45 3.74
CA GLU A 626 13.07 26.18 2.33
C GLU A 626 11.92 25.46 1.61
N GLN A 627 11.35 24.42 2.21
CA GLN A 627 10.25 23.67 1.61
C GLN A 627 9.00 24.54 1.45
N ARG A 628 8.61 25.29 2.50
CA ARG A 628 7.45 26.19 2.44
C ARG A 628 7.63 27.32 1.44
N SER A 629 8.85 27.81 1.26
CA SER A 629 9.16 28.80 0.21
C SER A 629 9.01 28.21 -1.19
N LYS A 630 9.46 26.96 -1.43
CA LYS A 630 9.22 26.24 -2.69
C LYS A 630 7.74 26.00 -2.95
N GLU A 631 6.97 25.62 -1.94
CA GLU A 631 5.52 25.43 -2.03
C GLU A 631 4.79 26.72 -2.42
N LEU A 632 5.13 27.86 -1.79
CA LEU A 632 4.55 29.15 -2.19
C LEU A 632 4.86 29.51 -3.64
N MET A 633 6.09 29.25 -4.10
CA MET A 633 6.47 29.49 -5.49
C MET A 633 5.71 28.58 -6.47
N GLN A 634 5.50 27.32 -6.12
CA GLN A 634 4.68 26.40 -6.90
C GLN A 634 3.22 26.83 -6.91
N GLU A 635 2.66 27.25 -5.77
CA GLU A 635 1.29 27.75 -5.67
C GLU A 635 1.08 29.01 -6.53
N LEU A 636 2.04 29.95 -6.59
CA LEU A 636 1.98 31.11 -7.50
C LEU A 636 1.86 30.66 -8.96
N LYS A 637 2.74 29.73 -9.38
CA LYS A 637 2.78 29.20 -10.75
C LYS A 637 1.48 28.49 -11.11
N TRP A 638 1.02 27.58 -10.25
CA TRP A 638 -0.17 26.78 -10.47
C TRP A 638 -1.44 27.61 -10.44
N ASN A 639 -1.54 28.64 -9.59
CA ASN A 639 -2.69 29.56 -9.60
C ASN A 639 -2.65 30.63 -10.71
N ARG A 640 -1.64 30.58 -11.59
CA ARG A 640 -1.38 31.58 -12.66
C ARG A 640 -1.35 33.03 -12.12
N ILE A 641 -0.78 33.23 -10.94
CA ILE A 641 -0.60 34.56 -10.36
C ILE A 641 0.71 35.12 -10.91
N HIS A 642 0.63 36.20 -11.67
CA HIS A 642 1.78 36.86 -12.27
C HIS A 642 2.37 37.88 -11.30
N ASP A 643 3.25 37.41 -10.40
CA ASP A 643 4.06 38.25 -9.52
C ASP A 643 5.54 37.91 -9.71
N PRO A 644 6.20 38.47 -10.74
CA PRO A 644 7.60 38.18 -11.04
C PRO A 644 8.54 38.61 -9.90
N ALA A 645 8.18 39.69 -9.18
CA ALA A 645 8.95 40.17 -8.06
C ALA A 645 8.94 39.18 -6.89
N MET A 646 7.76 38.72 -6.45
CA MET A 646 7.65 37.71 -5.38
C MET A 646 8.35 36.40 -5.78
N THR A 647 8.17 35.96 -7.03
CA THR A 647 8.78 34.74 -7.55
C THR A 647 10.31 34.81 -7.51
N GLN A 648 10.90 35.91 -7.98
CA GLN A 648 12.34 36.14 -7.94
C GLN A 648 12.86 36.15 -6.49
N ARG A 649 12.17 36.82 -5.59
CA ARG A 649 12.56 36.91 -4.16
C ARG A 649 12.49 35.56 -3.44
N LEU A 650 11.46 34.75 -3.69
CA LEU A 650 11.38 33.38 -3.15
C LEU A 650 12.47 32.48 -3.76
N ALA A 651 12.86 32.71 -5.02
CA ALA A 651 13.97 32.00 -5.66
C ALA A 651 15.33 32.39 -5.05
N GLU A 652 15.57 33.67 -4.79
CA GLU A 652 16.74 34.18 -4.08
C GLU A 652 16.84 33.56 -2.67
N LEU A 653 15.73 33.57 -1.90
CA LEU A 653 15.65 32.94 -0.58
C LEU A 653 15.98 31.45 -0.63
N ASN A 654 15.37 30.70 -1.55
CA ASN A 654 15.63 29.27 -1.70
C ASN A 654 17.07 28.97 -2.10
N THR A 655 17.66 29.79 -2.97
CA THR A 655 19.06 29.63 -3.40
C THR A 655 20.00 29.82 -2.22
N GLU A 656 19.83 30.89 -1.44
CA GLU A 656 20.64 31.16 -0.26
C GLU A 656 20.46 30.08 0.83
N LEU A 657 19.23 29.65 1.10
CA LEU A 657 18.95 28.55 2.04
C LEU A 657 19.60 27.24 1.58
N SER A 658 19.50 26.89 0.30
CA SER A 658 20.09 25.67 -0.25
C SER A 658 21.62 25.68 -0.16
N GLN A 659 22.26 26.82 -0.47
CA GLN A 659 23.71 26.98 -0.32
C GLN A 659 24.18 26.83 1.14
N LEU A 660 23.43 27.39 2.09
CA LEU A 660 23.71 27.23 3.52
C LEU A 660 23.58 25.78 3.97
N ASN A 661 22.55 25.07 3.51
CA ASN A 661 22.31 23.65 3.82
C ASN A 661 23.43 22.75 3.29
N GLN A 662 23.88 22.98 2.05
CA GLN A 662 24.89 22.13 1.42
C GLN A 662 26.31 22.36 1.96
N ASN A 663 26.70 23.63 2.20
CA ASN A 663 28.10 23.98 2.40
C ASN A 663 28.47 24.42 3.82
N VAL A 664 27.55 25.02 4.58
CA VAL A 664 27.89 25.73 5.83
C VAL A 664 27.37 25.01 7.07
N PHE A 665 26.09 24.61 7.09
CA PHE A 665 25.48 23.94 8.25
C PHE A 665 26.12 22.59 8.62
N PRO A 666 26.40 21.67 7.67
CA PRO A 666 27.09 20.42 7.97
C PRO A 666 28.47 20.65 8.60
N GLN A 667 29.20 21.66 8.11
CA GLN A 667 30.50 22.05 8.64
C GLN A 667 30.39 22.54 10.09
N ILE A 668 29.44 23.43 10.39
CA ILE A 668 29.20 23.91 11.77
C ILE A 668 28.87 22.73 12.70
N GLN A 669 27.97 21.84 12.28
CA GLN A 669 27.52 20.70 13.06
C GLN A 669 28.67 19.75 13.40
N GLU A 670 29.52 19.45 12.40
CA GLU A 670 30.71 18.62 12.59
C GLU A 670 31.69 19.26 13.57
N GLN A 671 31.99 20.55 13.39
CA GLN A 671 32.97 21.26 14.22
C GLN A 671 32.52 21.42 15.68
N ILE A 672 31.23 21.70 15.94
CA ILE A 672 30.68 21.73 17.31
C ILE A 672 30.76 20.34 17.94
N THR A 673 30.44 19.28 17.19
CA THR A 673 30.53 17.90 17.68
C THR A 673 31.98 17.53 18.02
N GLN A 674 32.94 17.91 17.17
CA GLN A 674 34.36 17.70 17.41
C GLN A 674 34.85 18.50 18.63
N ALA A 675 34.43 19.76 18.78
CA ALA A 675 34.75 20.59 19.93
C ALA A 675 34.22 19.96 21.22
N ARG A 676 32.95 19.54 21.26
CA ARG A 676 32.34 18.89 22.42
C ARG A 676 33.08 17.62 22.84
N LYS A 677 33.36 16.71 21.89
CA LYS A 677 34.09 15.46 22.18
C LYS A 677 35.47 15.73 22.77
N LYS A 678 36.18 16.72 22.24
CA LYS A 678 37.53 17.12 22.71
C LYS A 678 37.48 17.82 24.07
N LEU A 679 36.46 18.64 24.33
CA LEU A 679 36.27 19.29 25.63
C LEU A 679 35.92 18.24 26.70
N GLN A 680 35.04 17.29 26.39
CA GLN A 680 34.69 16.18 27.27
C GLN A 680 35.93 15.34 27.62
N SER A 681 36.75 14.97 26.62
CA SER A 681 37.97 14.21 26.89
C SER A 681 38.96 14.97 27.77
N ASN A 682 39.06 16.29 27.65
CA ASN A 682 39.95 17.11 28.49
C ASN A 682 39.47 17.19 29.94
N VAL A 683 38.16 17.25 30.17
CA VAL A 683 37.57 17.21 31.52
C VAL A 683 37.80 15.83 32.16
N ASP A 684 37.62 14.75 31.41
CA ASP A 684 37.80 13.38 31.89
C ASP A 684 39.28 13.01 32.13
N SER A 685 40.23 13.74 31.52
CA SER A 685 41.69 13.50 31.62
C SER A 685 42.39 14.32 32.72
N ALA A 686 41.69 15.23 33.41
CA ALA A 686 42.29 16.04 34.47
C ALA A 686 42.61 15.17 35.72
N PRO A 687 43.84 15.17 36.26
CA PRO A 687 44.16 14.35 37.43
C PRO A 687 43.41 14.88 38.66
N ALA A 688 42.65 14.01 39.32
CA ALA A 688 42.09 14.28 40.63
C ALA A 688 43.22 14.64 41.62
N GLU A 689 43.18 15.84 42.20
CA GLU A 689 44.00 16.21 43.34
C GLU A 689 43.83 15.18 44.47
N LYS A 690 44.90 14.45 44.79
CA LYS A 690 45.05 13.79 46.10
C LYS A 690 46.39 14.15 46.72
N LYS A 691 46.31 14.81 47.87
CA LYS A 691 47.39 14.96 48.86
C LYS A 691 48.07 13.61 49.12
N ALA A 692 49.40 13.52 48.96
CA ALA A 692 50.30 12.71 49.79
C ALA A 692 51.79 13.01 49.46
N PRO A 693 52.72 12.93 50.43
CA PRO A 693 54.09 13.42 50.26
C PRO A 693 55.13 12.36 49.80
N ALA A 694 56.12 12.88 49.07
CA ALA A 694 57.56 12.58 49.05
C ALA A 694 58.13 11.18 48.68
N SER A 695 58.84 11.20 47.52
CA SER A 695 60.27 10.84 47.32
C SER A 695 60.68 9.57 46.53
N ALA A 696 61.59 9.85 45.58
CA ALA A 696 62.74 9.07 45.08
C ALA A 696 62.59 7.95 44.01
N ALA A 697 62.84 8.35 42.76
CA ALA A 697 63.77 7.81 41.75
C ALA A 697 64.08 6.29 41.64
N LYS A 698 63.83 5.71 40.45
CA LYS A 698 64.87 5.18 39.54
C LYS A 698 64.26 4.61 38.23
N SER A 699 64.91 4.94 37.12
CA SER A 699 64.66 4.48 35.75
C SER A 699 65.26 3.10 35.47
N LEU A 700 64.73 2.38 34.45
CA LEU A 700 65.48 1.63 33.41
C LEU A 700 64.52 0.98 32.37
N HIS A 701 64.75 1.28 31.08
CA HIS A 701 64.21 0.71 29.82
C HIS A 701 64.89 -0.64 29.46
N PRO A 702 64.69 -1.31 28.28
CA PRO A 702 63.79 -1.09 27.11
C PRO A 702 63.10 -2.35 26.51
N GLU A 703 62.20 -2.13 25.54
CA GLU A 703 61.64 -3.10 24.56
C GLU A 703 62.36 -3.05 23.18
N ASN A 704 62.42 -4.19 22.47
CA ASN A 704 62.59 -4.32 21.01
C ASN A 704 61.18 -4.24 20.35
N SER A 705 60.84 -3.34 19.42
CA SER A 705 61.32 -3.07 18.04
C SER A 705 60.66 -3.92 16.94
N GLN A 706 60.20 -3.20 15.89
CA GLN A 706 59.95 -3.57 14.47
C GLN A 706 58.52 -4.00 14.09
N ASN A 707 57.86 -3.52 13.01
CA ASN A 707 58.18 -2.76 11.78
C ASN A 707 56.82 -2.25 11.21
N GLU A 708 56.63 -1.28 10.31
CA GLU A 708 57.36 -0.22 9.61
C GLU A 708 56.28 0.71 8.97
N LYS A 709 56.33 2.04 9.18
CA LYS A 709 56.64 3.11 8.19
C LYS A 709 55.71 3.20 6.95
N ALA A 710 55.33 4.35 6.42
CA ALA A 710 55.46 5.77 6.78
C ALA A 710 54.62 6.58 5.77
N ALA A 711 53.96 7.66 6.20
CA ALA A 711 53.66 8.82 5.36
C ALA A 711 53.57 10.09 6.22
N THR A 712 54.65 10.87 6.14
CA THR A 712 54.73 12.34 6.27
C THR A 712 53.98 13.08 7.40
N LYS A 713 54.78 13.56 8.36
CA LYS A 713 54.48 14.63 9.32
C LYS A 713 54.00 15.92 8.63
N LYS A 714 52.83 16.42 9.04
CA LYS A 714 52.50 17.85 9.18
C LYS A 714 52.24 18.13 10.68
N SER A 715 52.64 19.33 11.13
CA SER A 715 52.82 19.77 12.52
C SER A 715 51.67 19.53 13.52
N PRO A 716 51.96 19.41 14.84
CA PRO A 716 50.97 19.20 15.91
C PRO A 716 50.31 20.50 16.40
N ALA A 717 49.86 21.38 15.49
CA ALA A 717 49.25 22.68 15.83
C ALA A 717 47.72 22.74 15.57
N ASP A 718 47.13 21.75 14.89
CA ASP A 718 45.75 21.81 14.39
C ASP A 718 44.68 21.17 15.31
N SER A 719 45.02 20.77 16.55
CA SER A 719 44.16 19.89 17.36
C SER A 719 43.69 20.45 18.70
N SER A 720 43.43 21.76 18.81
CA SER A 720 42.80 22.33 20.02
C SER A 720 41.26 22.38 19.88
N PRO A 721 40.49 22.19 20.97
CA PRO A 721 39.03 22.40 20.95
C PRO A 721 38.67 23.83 20.54
N LEU A 722 39.55 24.80 20.82
CA LEU A 722 39.41 26.19 20.41
C LEU A 722 39.42 26.38 18.88
N ALA A 723 40.24 25.62 18.14
CA ALA A 723 40.27 25.69 16.67
C ALA A 723 38.94 25.24 16.05
N ALA A 724 38.35 24.15 16.56
CA ALA A 724 37.05 23.67 16.10
C ALA A 724 35.93 24.69 16.42
N LEU A 725 35.94 25.29 17.62
CA LEU A 725 34.99 26.35 17.95
C LEU A 725 35.17 27.59 17.07
N ASN A 726 36.41 27.98 16.72
CA ASN A 726 36.67 29.12 15.81
C ASN A 726 36.06 28.88 14.42
N ILE A 727 36.22 27.68 13.87
CA ILE A 727 35.63 27.34 12.56
C ILE A 727 34.09 27.33 12.66
N ALA A 728 33.55 26.79 13.75
CA ALA A 728 32.10 26.81 13.99
C ALA A 728 31.57 28.25 14.11
N GLU A 729 32.22 29.11 14.89
CA GLU A 729 31.85 30.52 15.07
C GLU A 729 31.87 31.27 13.72
N GLN A 730 32.93 31.11 12.92
CA GLN A 730 33.01 31.71 11.59
C GLN A 730 31.92 31.19 10.65
N GLY A 731 31.58 29.90 10.74
CA GLY A 731 30.45 29.31 10.03
C GLY A 731 29.13 29.95 10.47
N GLN A 732 28.88 30.04 11.78
CA GLN A 732 27.67 30.66 12.33
C GLN A 732 27.57 32.14 11.94
N GLN A 733 28.69 32.89 11.94
CA GLN A 733 28.71 34.28 11.50
C GLN A 733 28.41 34.42 10.00
N ARG A 734 28.89 33.50 9.15
CA ARG A 734 28.51 33.44 7.73
C ARG A 734 27.00 33.23 7.57
N VAL A 735 26.41 32.31 8.33
CA VAL A 735 24.95 32.08 8.35
C VAL A 735 24.22 33.36 8.77
N ILE A 736 24.63 34.01 9.86
CA ILE A 736 24.02 35.25 10.35
C ILE A 736 24.08 36.34 9.28
N ASN A 737 25.23 36.56 8.66
CA ASN A 737 25.40 37.62 7.66
C ASN A 737 24.53 37.37 6.41
N ARG A 738 24.46 36.11 5.94
CA ARG A 738 23.64 35.73 4.78
C ARG A 738 22.15 35.87 5.07
N LEU A 739 21.68 35.27 6.16
CA LEU A 739 20.27 35.34 6.56
C LEU A 739 19.82 36.77 6.91
N ASP A 740 20.67 37.59 7.55
CA ASP A 740 20.38 39.00 7.85
C ASP A 740 20.29 39.83 6.55
N GLY A 741 21.18 39.58 5.59
CA GLY A 741 21.13 40.23 4.27
C GLY A 741 19.84 39.91 3.53
N VAL A 742 19.47 38.63 3.45
CA VAL A 742 18.22 38.17 2.84
C VAL A 742 17.02 38.76 3.57
N LEU A 743 16.97 38.67 4.90
CA LEU A 743 15.87 39.22 5.70
C LEU A 743 15.68 40.72 5.50
N LYS A 744 16.76 41.50 5.49
CA LYS A 744 16.70 42.96 5.25
C LYS A 744 16.13 43.26 3.88
N SER A 745 16.64 42.58 2.84
CA SER A 745 16.17 42.77 1.46
C SER A 745 14.68 42.41 1.30
N LEU A 746 14.25 41.28 1.88
CA LEU A 746 12.86 40.81 1.78
C LEU A 746 11.90 41.65 2.63
N SER A 747 12.30 42.05 3.85
CA SER A 747 11.49 42.92 4.71
C SER A 747 11.31 44.30 4.08
N GLN A 748 12.35 44.85 3.46
CA GLN A 748 12.27 46.13 2.76
C GLN A 748 11.36 46.04 1.53
N TRP A 749 11.51 44.99 0.73
CA TRP A 749 10.60 44.74 -0.40
C TRP A 749 9.15 44.58 0.05
N GLN A 750 8.89 43.82 1.12
CA GLN A 750 7.55 43.65 1.67
C GLN A 750 6.93 45.02 2.02
N LYS A 751 7.68 45.90 2.69
CA LYS A 751 7.22 47.26 3.01
C LYS A 751 6.89 48.09 1.76
N THR A 752 7.70 47.98 0.70
CA THR A 752 7.43 48.64 -0.58
C THR A 752 6.18 48.09 -1.27
N ARG A 753 5.93 46.79 -1.16
CA ARG A 753 4.72 46.17 -1.69
C ARG A 753 3.48 46.54 -0.89
N ASP A 754 3.59 46.60 0.43
CA ASP A 754 2.51 47.04 1.31
C ASP A 754 2.14 48.51 1.01
N LEU A 755 3.13 49.35 0.67
CA LEU A 755 2.89 50.70 0.14
C LEU A 755 2.10 50.68 -1.18
N VAL A 756 2.49 49.86 -2.15
CA VAL A 756 1.77 49.76 -3.44
C VAL A 756 0.34 49.25 -3.22
N SER A 757 0.15 48.26 -2.36
CA SER A 757 -1.17 47.74 -2.00
C SER A 757 -2.05 48.79 -1.33
N GLU A 758 -1.48 49.59 -0.41
CA GLU A 758 -2.20 50.70 0.22
C GLU A 758 -2.59 51.76 -0.81
N LEU A 759 -1.67 52.10 -1.73
CA LEU A 759 -1.95 53.04 -2.82
C LEU A 759 -3.06 52.51 -3.76
N ASP A 760 -3.05 51.22 -4.06
CA ASP A 760 -4.10 50.57 -4.85
C ASP A 760 -5.47 50.64 -4.18
N GLU A 761 -5.51 50.43 -2.87
CA GLU A 761 -6.74 50.60 -2.09
C GLU A 761 -7.24 52.05 -2.18
N GLN A 762 -6.35 53.04 -2.07
CA GLN A 762 -6.72 54.45 -2.22
C GLN A 762 -7.23 54.79 -3.64
N ILE A 763 -6.64 54.20 -4.68
CA ILE A 763 -7.10 54.36 -6.08
C ILE A 763 -8.49 53.74 -6.25
N GLN A 764 -8.72 52.55 -5.73
CA GLN A 764 -10.01 51.87 -5.82
C GLN A 764 -11.11 52.64 -5.07
N GLN A 765 -10.81 53.16 -3.87
CA GLN A 765 -11.72 54.03 -3.13
C GLN A 765 -12.04 55.32 -3.91
N GLN A 766 -11.05 55.94 -4.56
CA GLN A 766 -11.27 57.10 -5.44
C GLN A 766 -12.25 56.77 -6.56
N ALA A 767 -12.04 55.66 -7.26
CA ALA A 767 -12.86 55.23 -8.39
C ALA A 767 -14.31 54.94 -7.95
N GLU A 768 -14.51 54.36 -6.76
CA GLU A 768 -15.84 54.15 -6.20
C GLU A 768 -16.55 55.48 -5.91
N ILE A 769 -15.85 56.43 -5.28
CA ILE A 769 -16.39 57.76 -4.99
C ILE A 769 -16.74 58.46 -6.32
N GLN A 770 -15.86 58.44 -7.33
CA GLN A 770 -16.11 59.02 -8.64
C GLN A 770 -17.34 58.40 -9.34
N SER A 771 -17.47 57.07 -9.32
CA SER A 771 -18.63 56.35 -9.88
C SER A 771 -19.94 56.75 -9.19
N GLN A 772 -19.92 56.93 -7.87
CA GLN A 772 -21.07 57.41 -7.11
C GLN A 772 -21.38 58.89 -7.41
N THR A 773 -20.36 59.74 -7.53
CA THR A 773 -20.51 61.14 -7.98
C THR A 773 -21.15 61.20 -9.37
N GLU A 774 -20.74 60.35 -10.32
CA GLU A 774 -21.27 60.34 -11.70
C GLU A 774 -22.77 59.95 -11.72
N LYS A 775 -23.16 58.94 -10.94
CA LYS A 775 -24.57 58.54 -10.78
C LYS A 775 -25.41 59.67 -10.19
N LEU A 776 -24.86 60.42 -9.24
CA LEU A 776 -25.55 61.53 -8.59
C LEU A 776 -25.62 62.77 -9.51
N ALA A 777 -24.54 63.04 -10.27
CA ALA A 777 -24.46 64.13 -11.23
C ALA A 777 -25.58 64.08 -12.27
N LYS A 778 -25.94 62.88 -12.76
CA LYS A 778 -27.08 62.67 -13.67
C LYS A 778 -28.42 63.22 -13.13
N LYS A 779 -28.56 63.40 -11.82
CA LYS A 779 -29.77 63.89 -11.14
C LYS A 779 -29.68 65.32 -10.61
N THR A 780 -28.46 65.82 -10.36
CA THR A 780 -28.22 67.08 -9.65
C THR A 780 -27.59 68.18 -10.50
N ILE A 781 -26.95 67.86 -11.63
CA ILE A 781 -26.15 68.82 -12.42
C ILE A 781 -26.96 69.97 -13.03
N THR A 782 -28.27 69.78 -13.24
CA THR A 782 -29.17 70.81 -13.79
C THR A 782 -29.90 71.63 -12.71
N LYS A 783 -29.64 71.37 -11.42
CA LYS A 783 -30.33 71.99 -10.28
C LYS A 783 -29.35 72.77 -9.41
N SER A 784 -29.78 73.88 -8.82
CA SER A 784 -29.01 74.57 -7.78
C SER A 784 -29.13 73.87 -6.43
N PHE A 785 -28.13 74.03 -5.54
CA PHE A 785 -28.07 73.33 -4.24
C PHE A 785 -29.36 73.47 -3.40
N ASN A 786 -29.96 74.67 -3.38
CA ASN A 786 -31.19 74.95 -2.63
C ASN A 786 -32.45 74.31 -3.24
N ASN A 787 -32.38 73.85 -4.50
CA ASN A 787 -33.48 73.21 -5.23
C ASN A 787 -33.33 71.67 -5.27
N LEU A 788 -32.35 71.12 -4.55
CA LEU A 788 -32.17 69.67 -4.40
C LEU A 788 -33.10 69.10 -3.35
N ARG A 789 -33.45 67.81 -3.47
CA ARG A 789 -34.19 67.10 -2.41
C ARG A 789 -33.29 66.90 -1.20
N LEU A 790 -33.87 66.85 0.00
CA LEU A 790 -33.15 66.53 1.26
C LEU A 790 -32.29 65.25 1.15
N GLN A 791 -32.78 64.22 0.44
CA GLN A 791 -32.01 63.00 0.20
C GLN A 791 -30.81 63.23 -0.73
N GLU A 792 -30.96 64.05 -1.77
CA GLU A 792 -29.88 64.38 -2.72
C GLU A 792 -28.79 65.23 -2.04
N GLN A 793 -29.18 66.12 -1.11
CA GLN A 793 -28.26 66.90 -0.27
C GLN A 793 -27.48 65.99 0.69
N ALA A 794 -28.17 65.05 1.36
CA ALA A 794 -27.52 64.09 2.25
C ALA A 794 -26.54 63.14 1.49
N ASP A 795 -26.90 62.73 0.27
CA ASP A 795 -26.02 61.92 -0.58
C ASP A 795 -24.76 62.70 -1.01
N LEU A 796 -24.89 64.00 -1.35
CA LEU A 796 -23.75 64.88 -1.65
C LEU A 796 -22.84 65.08 -0.44
N GLU A 797 -23.42 65.34 0.74
CA GLU A 797 -22.66 65.53 1.98
C GLU A 797 -21.92 64.23 2.39
N LYS A 798 -22.54 63.07 2.19
CA LYS A 798 -21.91 61.77 2.39
C LYS A 798 -20.72 61.55 1.45
N LEU A 799 -20.85 61.89 0.16
CA LEU A 799 -19.74 61.80 -0.79
C LEU A 799 -18.62 62.78 -0.46
N ALA A 800 -18.95 64.01 -0.08
CA ALA A 800 -17.96 64.98 0.36
C ALA A 800 -17.20 64.50 1.61
N THR A 801 -17.90 63.93 2.59
CA THR A 801 -17.28 63.37 3.79
C THR A 801 -16.35 62.19 3.46
N ARG A 802 -16.74 61.33 2.52
CA ARG A 802 -15.88 60.24 2.02
C ARG A 802 -14.63 60.76 1.32
N GLN A 803 -14.76 61.79 0.48
CA GLN A 803 -13.63 62.43 -0.19
C GLN A 803 -12.67 63.10 0.81
N GLU A 804 -13.21 63.72 1.87
CA GLU A 804 -12.41 64.33 2.95
C GLU A 804 -11.68 63.27 3.79
N GLN A 805 -12.33 62.15 4.08
CA GLN A 805 -11.70 61.01 4.76
C GLN A 805 -10.57 60.40 3.92
N GLN A 806 -10.77 60.27 2.61
CA GLN A 806 -9.74 59.80 1.70
C GLN A 806 -8.52 60.74 1.66
N ALA A 807 -8.73 62.06 1.74
CA ALA A 807 -7.63 63.02 1.84
C ALA A 807 -6.76 62.79 3.09
N GLU A 808 -7.38 62.47 4.23
CA GLU A 808 -6.64 62.13 5.47
C GLU A 808 -5.90 60.79 5.35
N ASN A 809 -6.53 59.77 4.75
CA ASN A 809 -5.88 58.48 4.51
C ASN A 809 -4.67 58.63 3.58
N PHE A 810 -4.80 59.39 2.49
CA PHE A 810 -3.69 59.64 1.56
C PHE A 810 -2.56 60.47 2.20
N LYS A 811 -2.90 61.39 3.12
CA LYS A 811 -1.91 62.11 3.91
C LYS A 811 -1.14 61.17 4.85
N ALA A 812 -1.82 60.20 5.47
CA ALA A 812 -1.17 59.16 6.27
C ALA A 812 -0.22 58.31 5.40
N PHE A 813 -0.65 57.90 4.21
CA PHE A 813 0.19 57.21 3.22
C PHE A 813 1.46 58.02 2.88
N ARG A 814 1.32 59.33 2.61
CA ARG A 814 2.49 60.21 2.34
C ARG A 814 3.47 60.23 3.52
N ASN A 815 2.96 60.33 4.75
CA ASN A 815 3.81 60.33 5.94
C ASN A 815 4.54 58.98 6.10
N LEU A 816 3.87 57.87 5.79
CA LEU A 816 4.47 56.53 5.82
C LEU A 816 5.63 56.43 4.82
N LEU A 817 5.43 56.91 3.58
CA LEU A 817 6.49 56.95 2.57
C LEU A 817 7.70 57.78 3.01
N ASP A 818 7.48 58.92 3.67
CA ASP A 818 8.55 59.79 4.20
C ASP A 818 9.36 59.10 5.31
N THR A 819 8.69 58.35 6.19
CA THR A 819 9.37 57.53 7.22
C THR A 819 10.19 56.39 6.63
N LEU A 820 9.72 55.78 5.53
CA LEU A 820 10.47 54.72 4.84
C LEU A 820 11.67 55.28 4.09
N ASN A 821 11.53 56.43 3.43
CA ASN A 821 12.64 57.08 2.73
C ASN A 821 13.76 57.50 3.68
N THR A 822 13.42 58.05 4.85
CA THR A 822 14.40 58.42 5.88
C THR A 822 15.14 57.21 6.46
N GLN A 823 14.47 56.06 6.60
CA GLN A 823 15.10 54.79 7.01
C GLN A 823 15.91 54.14 5.87
N ALA A 824 15.49 54.31 4.62
CA ALA A 824 16.13 53.74 3.44
C ALA A 824 17.46 54.39 3.08
N ALA A 825 17.84 55.53 3.68
CA ALA A 825 19.12 56.23 3.46
C ALA A 825 20.38 55.36 3.66
N GLN A 826 20.24 54.19 4.30
CA GLN A 826 21.32 53.22 4.56
C GLN A 826 21.31 51.98 3.64
N SER A 827 20.47 51.94 2.58
CA SER A 827 20.20 50.73 1.77
C SER A 827 20.49 50.91 0.27
N THR A 828 20.27 49.85 -0.52
CA THR A 828 20.62 49.67 -1.95
C THR A 828 20.13 50.79 -2.90
N GLN A 829 21.03 51.25 -3.78
CA GLN A 829 20.84 52.39 -4.72
C GLN A 829 19.55 52.40 -5.58
N PRO A 830 19.06 51.31 -6.20
CA PRO A 830 17.93 51.39 -7.13
C PRO A 830 16.57 51.61 -6.47
N GLU A 831 16.33 51.10 -5.26
CA GLU A 831 15.05 51.33 -4.55
C GLU A 831 14.99 52.72 -3.90
N GLN A 832 16.14 53.28 -3.50
CA GLN A 832 16.24 54.67 -3.05
C GLN A 832 15.84 55.67 -4.14
N LEU A 833 16.26 55.42 -5.38
CA LEU A 833 15.91 56.24 -6.54
C LEU A 833 14.39 56.30 -6.74
N LYS A 834 13.70 55.15 -6.66
CA LYS A 834 12.23 55.07 -6.78
C LYS A 834 11.50 55.84 -5.68
N ASN A 835 11.93 55.65 -4.43
CA ASN A 835 11.33 56.35 -3.29
C ASN A 835 11.57 57.86 -3.38
N GLN A 836 12.73 58.30 -3.88
CA GLN A 836 12.99 59.71 -4.14
C GLN A 836 12.12 60.27 -5.27
N GLU A 837 11.98 59.55 -6.38
CA GLU A 837 11.15 59.97 -7.52
C GLU A 837 9.67 60.08 -7.13
N ALA A 838 9.15 59.11 -6.37
CA ALA A 838 7.80 59.15 -5.82
C ALA A 838 7.60 60.32 -4.84
N MET A 839 8.59 60.60 -3.99
CA MET A 839 8.55 61.75 -3.07
C MET A 839 8.62 63.09 -3.80
N ASP A 840 9.43 63.19 -4.86
CA ASP A 840 9.50 64.39 -5.70
C ASP A 840 8.19 64.63 -6.45
N PHE A 841 7.54 63.57 -6.93
CA PHE A 841 6.20 63.65 -7.51
C PHE A 841 5.18 64.16 -6.47
N LEU A 842 5.14 63.57 -5.28
CA LEU A 842 4.23 63.96 -4.19
C LEU A 842 4.49 65.36 -3.61
N ARG A 843 5.72 65.89 -3.74
CA ARG A 843 6.02 67.28 -3.40
C ARG A 843 5.50 68.26 -4.44
N LYS A 844 5.53 67.89 -5.72
CA LYS A 844 5.02 68.71 -6.84
C LYS A 844 3.49 68.69 -6.94
N LYS A 845 2.85 67.56 -6.62
CA LYS A 845 1.40 67.35 -6.70
C LYS A 845 0.76 67.34 -5.30
N SER A 846 -0.08 68.32 -5.00
CA SER A 846 -0.76 68.46 -3.69
C SER A 846 -2.07 67.65 -3.62
N ILE A 847 -1.99 66.33 -3.81
CA ILE A 847 -3.16 65.43 -3.89
C ILE A 847 -4.13 65.57 -2.69
N PRO A 848 -3.68 65.56 -1.41
CA PRO A 848 -4.60 65.71 -0.28
C PRO A 848 -5.37 67.05 -0.27
N GLU A 849 -4.74 68.14 -0.71
CA GLU A 849 -5.38 69.46 -0.75
C GLU A 849 -6.38 69.54 -1.92
N GLU A 850 -6.05 68.95 -3.08
CA GLU A 850 -6.98 68.81 -4.21
C GLU A 850 -8.23 67.98 -3.81
N MET A 851 -8.05 66.89 -3.05
CA MET A 851 -9.16 66.08 -2.54
C MET A 851 -10.08 66.86 -1.58
N ARG A 852 -9.52 67.68 -0.68
CA ARG A 852 -10.30 68.55 0.22
C ARG A 852 -11.09 69.62 -0.53
N GLN A 853 -10.47 70.24 -1.53
CA GLN A 853 -11.16 71.21 -2.40
C GLN A 853 -12.29 70.54 -3.17
N THR A 854 -12.06 69.33 -3.68
CA THR A 854 -13.08 68.52 -4.35
C THR A 854 -14.26 68.22 -3.41
N ALA A 855 -14.00 67.86 -2.15
CA ALA A 855 -15.03 67.65 -1.14
C ALA A 855 -15.90 68.90 -0.92
N GLU A 856 -15.29 70.08 -0.86
CA GLU A 856 -16.00 71.36 -0.71
C GLU A 856 -16.87 71.68 -1.94
N LYS A 857 -16.37 71.39 -3.15
CA LYS A 857 -17.16 71.51 -4.39
C LYS A 857 -18.34 70.55 -4.45
N LEU A 858 -18.19 69.34 -3.92
CA LEU A 858 -19.31 68.41 -3.76
C LEU A 858 -20.37 68.96 -2.79
N LYS A 859 -19.97 69.55 -1.65
CA LYS A 859 -20.89 70.23 -0.71
C LYS A 859 -21.65 71.38 -1.37
N GLN A 860 -21.05 72.06 -2.35
CA GLN A 860 -21.64 73.19 -3.07
C GLN A 860 -22.43 72.77 -4.34
N ASN A 861 -22.64 71.46 -4.57
CA ASN A 861 -23.23 70.87 -5.79
C ASN A 861 -22.53 71.28 -7.11
N GLN A 862 -21.22 71.49 -7.06
CA GLN A 862 -20.38 71.69 -8.26
C GLN A 862 -19.87 70.35 -8.81
N VAL A 863 -20.78 69.38 -8.97
CA VAL A 863 -20.48 67.98 -9.32
C VAL A 863 -19.72 67.80 -10.64
N GLY A 864 -19.92 68.69 -11.63
CA GLY A 864 -19.18 68.63 -12.90
C GLY A 864 -17.69 68.98 -12.75
N GLN A 865 -17.37 69.98 -11.93
CA GLN A 865 -15.98 70.33 -11.63
C GLN A 865 -15.34 69.30 -10.70
N ALA A 866 -16.11 68.80 -9.71
CA ALA A 866 -15.65 67.74 -8.83
C ALA A 866 -15.29 66.46 -9.60
N LEU A 867 -16.08 66.04 -10.60
CA LEU A 867 -15.76 64.88 -11.43
C LEU A 867 -14.43 65.05 -12.19
N GLN A 868 -14.17 66.25 -12.73
CA GLN A 868 -12.93 66.54 -13.44
C GLN A 868 -11.71 66.51 -12.51
N GLU A 869 -11.84 67.04 -11.30
CA GLU A 869 -10.78 67.00 -10.28
C GLU A 869 -10.58 65.57 -9.74
N GLN A 870 -11.66 64.81 -9.52
CA GLN A 870 -11.59 63.39 -9.14
C GLN A 870 -10.83 62.57 -10.18
N GLN A 871 -11.03 62.84 -11.47
CA GLN A 871 -10.31 62.18 -12.56
C GLN A 871 -8.83 62.55 -12.58
N GLN A 872 -8.48 63.82 -12.35
CA GLN A 872 -7.08 64.26 -12.24
C GLN A 872 -6.37 63.67 -11.02
N ILE A 873 -7.08 63.58 -9.90
CA ILE A 873 -6.61 62.95 -8.66
C ILE A 873 -6.35 61.46 -8.90
N GLN A 874 -7.28 60.75 -9.56
CA GLN A 874 -7.11 59.34 -9.91
C GLN A 874 -5.90 59.13 -10.82
N GLN A 875 -5.76 59.92 -11.89
CA GLN A 875 -4.59 59.86 -12.78
C GLN A 875 -3.28 60.14 -12.02
N ALA A 876 -3.27 61.10 -11.10
CA ALA A 876 -2.08 61.38 -10.30
C ALA A 876 -1.70 60.19 -9.39
N MET A 877 -2.69 59.51 -8.79
CA MET A 877 -2.44 58.30 -8.01
C MET A 877 -1.99 57.12 -8.88
N GLU A 878 -2.54 56.95 -10.09
CA GLU A 878 -2.08 55.95 -11.07
C GLU A 878 -0.65 56.22 -11.53
N THR A 879 -0.28 57.48 -11.81
CA THR A 879 1.12 57.82 -12.13
C THR A 879 2.06 57.54 -10.98
N LEU A 880 1.63 57.79 -9.73
CA LEU A 880 2.41 57.45 -8.55
C LEU A 880 2.57 55.92 -8.40
N LYS A 881 1.53 55.15 -8.69
CA LYS A 881 1.57 53.69 -8.73
C LYS A 881 2.57 53.20 -9.77
N ASN A 882 2.56 53.78 -10.97
CA ASN A 882 3.49 53.43 -12.05
C ASN A 882 4.97 53.66 -11.68
N ILE A 883 5.27 54.71 -10.89
CA ILE A 883 6.63 54.96 -10.36
C ILE A 883 7.10 53.78 -9.48
N PHE A 884 6.20 53.17 -8.71
CA PHE A 884 6.53 52.01 -7.88
C PHE A 884 6.54 50.69 -8.65
N GLU A 885 5.57 50.48 -9.54
CA GLU A 885 5.37 49.21 -10.25
C GLU A 885 6.35 48.97 -11.40
N ASN A 886 7.06 50.00 -11.89
CA ASN A 886 7.96 49.87 -13.05
C ASN A 886 7.28 49.15 -14.23
N GLN A 887 6.45 49.85 -15.01
CA GLN A 887 6.26 49.40 -16.39
C GLN A 887 7.58 49.65 -17.15
N PRO A 888 8.22 48.60 -17.71
CA PRO A 888 9.51 48.73 -18.38
C PRO A 888 9.46 49.57 -19.68
N ALA A 889 8.27 49.86 -20.21
CA ALA A 889 8.09 50.53 -21.51
C ALA A 889 8.66 51.96 -21.55
N ASP A 890 8.44 52.78 -20.52
CA ASP A 890 8.92 54.19 -20.51
C ASP A 890 10.39 54.31 -20.06
N ALA A 891 10.93 53.31 -19.37
CA ALA A 891 12.28 53.35 -18.82
C ALA A 891 13.35 53.16 -19.90
N ALA A 892 13.13 52.24 -20.86
CA ALA A 892 14.06 51.97 -21.95
C ALA A 892 14.20 53.19 -22.88
N ASP A 893 13.08 53.85 -23.18
CA ASP A 893 13.03 55.02 -24.06
C ASP A 893 13.69 56.26 -23.41
N GLN A 894 13.47 56.46 -22.11
CA GLN A 894 14.18 57.48 -21.34
C GLN A 894 15.68 57.16 -21.21
N MET A 895 16.04 55.89 -21.01
CA MET A 895 17.42 55.45 -20.93
C MET A 895 18.14 55.64 -22.26
N LEU A 896 17.47 55.37 -23.38
CA LEU A 896 17.98 55.61 -24.73
C LEU A 896 18.27 57.11 -24.98
N LYS A 897 17.37 58.00 -24.56
CA LYS A 897 17.58 59.45 -24.64
C LYS A 897 18.78 59.89 -23.80
N LYS A 898 18.92 59.38 -22.57
CA LYS A 898 20.04 59.69 -21.68
C LYS A 898 21.38 59.14 -22.20
N LEU A 899 21.38 57.97 -22.87
CA LEU A 899 22.56 57.41 -23.54
C LEU A 899 22.99 58.28 -24.73
N LYS A 900 22.05 58.66 -25.60
CA LYS A 900 22.33 59.56 -26.74
C LYS A 900 22.86 60.92 -26.27
N GLN A 901 22.36 61.43 -25.14
CA GLN A 901 22.89 62.65 -24.53
C GLN A 901 24.33 62.44 -24.04
N SER A 902 24.59 61.35 -23.30
CA SER A 902 25.91 61.05 -22.75
C SER A 902 26.96 60.82 -23.85
N GLU A 903 26.58 60.19 -24.96
CA GLU A 903 27.46 60.00 -26.12
C GLU A 903 27.86 61.34 -26.77
N ARG A 904 26.91 62.30 -26.87
CA ARG A 904 27.21 63.65 -27.35
C ARG A 904 28.16 64.39 -26.41
N GLU A 905 27.94 64.32 -25.10
CA GLU A 905 28.82 64.92 -24.09
C GLU A 905 30.24 64.32 -24.17
N LEU A 906 30.36 63.00 -24.27
CA LEU A 906 31.66 62.32 -24.45
C LEU A 906 32.36 62.74 -25.75
N SER A 907 31.61 62.90 -26.85
CA SER A 907 32.18 63.34 -28.13
C SER A 907 32.77 64.76 -28.04
N GLN A 908 32.15 65.65 -27.26
CA GLN A 908 32.65 67.01 -27.00
C GLN A 908 33.93 66.97 -26.18
N LEU A 909 33.98 66.16 -25.11
CA LEU A 909 35.17 66.00 -24.28
C LEU A 909 36.35 65.42 -25.09
N LYS A 910 36.10 64.42 -25.94
CA LYS A 910 37.10 63.86 -26.86
C LYS A 910 37.63 64.91 -27.84
N GLN A 911 36.75 65.74 -28.42
CA GLN A 911 37.16 66.83 -29.31
C GLN A 911 38.05 67.86 -28.61
N GLN A 912 37.70 68.25 -27.37
CA GLN A 912 38.52 69.16 -26.56
C GLN A 912 39.92 68.57 -26.31
N GLN A 913 40.01 67.28 -25.98
CA GLN A 913 41.28 66.58 -25.79
C GLN A 913 42.11 66.50 -27.09
N GLN A 914 41.48 66.27 -28.24
CA GLN A 914 42.15 66.30 -29.55
C GLN A 914 42.67 67.71 -29.92
N GLU A 915 41.94 68.76 -29.55
CA GLU A 915 42.42 70.14 -29.74
C GLU A 915 43.64 70.44 -28.87
N ILE A 916 43.65 69.98 -27.62
CA ILE A 916 44.79 70.15 -26.72
C ILE A 916 46.02 69.43 -27.30
N LEU A 917 45.86 68.21 -27.83
CA LEU A 917 46.93 67.49 -28.52
C LEU A 917 47.50 68.27 -29.72
N LYS A 918 46.63 68.87 -30.55
CA LYS A 918 47.05 69.71 -31.68
C LYS A 918 47.80 70.96 -31.22
N LYS A 919 47.32 71.62 -30.17
CA LYS A 919 47.96 72.81 -29.58
C LYS A 919 49.30 72.45 -28.96
N LEU A 920 49.42 71.30 -28.29
CA LEU A 920 50.68 70.78 -27.74
C LEU A 920 51.73 70.53 -28.83
N LYS A 921 51.34 69.89 -29.95
CA LYS A 921 52.22 69.70 -31.11
C LYS A 921 52.72 71.03 -31.67
N SER A 922 51.82 71.99 -31.89
CA SER A 922 52.21 73.33 -32.36
C SER A 922 53.08 74.11 -31.37
N ALA A 923 52.87 73.94 -30.06
CA ALA A 923 53.69 74.55 -29.03
C ALA A 923 55.12 73.97 -29.05
N SER A 924 55.25 72.65 -29.24
CA SER A 924 56.55 71.97 -29.32
C SER A 924 57.44 72.41 -30.49
N GLU A 925 56.87 73.06 -31.52
CA GLU A 925 57.57 73.59 -32.70
C GLU A 925 58.06 75.04 -32.52
N SER A 926 57.73 75.70 -31.40
CA SER A 926 58.03 77.12 -31.17
C SER A 926 59.50 77.37 -30.77
N LYS A 927 60.19 78.30 -31.45
CA LYS A 927 61.64 78.57 -31.26
C LYS A 927 62.03 79.32 -29.97
N SER A 928 61.06 79.80 -29.19
CA SER A 928 61.29 80.65 -28.00
C SER A 928 60.90 79.92 -26.71
N GLN A 929 61.86 79.71 -25.81
CA GLN A 929 61.70 78.94 -24.56
C GLN A 929 60.74 79.62 -23.55
N ALA A 930 60.62 80.95 -23.59
CA ALA A 930 59.70 81.71 -22.73
C ALA A 930 58.24 81.63 -23.22
N GLU A 931 58.02 81.61 -24.53
CA GLU A 931 56.69 81.43 -25.12
C GLU A 931 56.19 80.00 -24.98
N LEU A 932 57.08 79.01 -25.16
CA LEU A 932 56.80 77.59 -24.92
C LEU A 932 56.27 77.36 -23.49
N LYS A 933 56.98 77.87 -22.46
CA LYS A 933 56.58 77.69 -21.06
C LYS A 933 55.21 78.31 -20.76
N LYS A 934 54.93 79.49 -21.32
CA LYS A 934 53.63 80.18 -21.17
C LYS A 934 52.49 79.46 -21.90
N GLN A 935 52.77 78.81 -23.02
CA GLN A 935 51.80 77.98 -23.74
C GLN A 935 51.52 76.66 -23.00
N LEU A 936 52.55 76.00 -22.45
CA LEU A 936 52.40 74.78 -21.64
C LEU A 936 51.60 75.03 -20.35
N GLU A 937 51.82 76.15 -19.66
CA GLU A 937 51.01 76.53 -18.49
C GLU A 937 49.53 76.77 -18.85
N LYS A 938 49.24 77.28 -20.05
CA LYS A 938 47.86 77.43 -20.53
C LYS A 938 47.23 76.08 -20.86
N LEU A 939 47.97 75.17 -21.49
CA LEU A 939 47.49 73.82 -21.80
C LEU A 939 47.26 73.00 -20.53
N ALA A 940 48.15 73.10 -19.53
CA ALA A 940 47.96 72.44 -18.23
C ALA A 940 46.68 72.90 -17.52
N LYS A 941 46.29 74.19 -17.64
CA LYS A 941 45.00 74.67 -17.11
C LYS A 941 43.81 74.11 -17.88
N GLN A 942 43.92 73.96 -19.20
CA GLN A 942 42.85 73.39 -20.03
C GLN A 942 42.67 71.88 -19.76
N GLU A 943 43.75 71.14 -19.57
CA GLU A 943 43.72 69.73 -19.14
C GLU A 943 43.08 69.58 -17.75
N GLN A 944 43.40 70.47 -16.81
CA GLN A 944 42.83 70.43 -15.46
C GLN A 944 41.32 70.71 -15.44
N GLU A 945 40.85 71.63 -16.29
CA GLU A 945 39.41 71.90 -16.48
C GLU A 945 38.70 70.69 -17.12
N LEU A 946 39.32 70.05 -18.12
CA LEU A 946 38.78 68.85 -18.73
C LEU A 946 38.72 67.66 -17.75
N GLN A 947 39.72 67.54 -16.88
CA GLN A 947 39.73 66.51 -15.83
C GLN A 947 38.52 66.64 -14.88
N GLU A 948 38.15 67.87 -14.50
CA GLU A 948 36.98 68.12 -13.66
C GLU A 948 35.67 67.77 -14.38
N GLN A 949 35.57 68.10 -15.67
CA GLN A 949 34.44 67.73 -16.51
C GLN A 949 34.31 66.20 -16.68
N LEU A 950 35.43 65.50 -16.90
CA LEU A 950 35.46 64.04 -17.00
C LEU A 950 35.06 63.35 -15.70
N LYS A 951 35.45 63.90 -14.55
CA LYS A 951 35.04 63.36 -13.24
C LYS A 951 33.54 63.54 -12.99
N GLN A 952 32.96 64.66 -13.41
CA GLN A 952 31.51 64.86 -13.34
C GLN A 952 30.78 63.89 -14.28
N PHE A 953 31.31 63.71 -15.50
CA PHE A 953 30.78 62.78 -16.47
C PHE A 953 30.87 61.32 -16.00
N GLU A 954 31.98 60.91 -15.36
CA GLU A 954 32.14 59.60 -14.72
C GLU A 954 31.02 59.32 -13.70
N GLN A 955 30.75 60.28 -12.82
CA GLN A 955 29.68 60.16 -11.82
C GLN A 955 28.29 60.06 -12.47
N GLN A 956 28.07 60.76 -13.58
CA GLN A 956 26.84 60.65 -14.36
C GLN A 956 26.69 59.26 -14.99
N LEU A 957 27.76 58.71 -15.58
CA LEU A 957 27.75 57.36 -16.13
C LEU A 957 27.54 56.28 -15.06
N GLN A 958 28.14 56.44 -13.87
CA GLN A 958 27.92 55.55 -12.73
C GLN A 958 26.47 55.61 -12.24
N ARG A 959 25.85 56.79 -12.19
CA ARG A 959 24.41 56.95 -11.87
C ARG A 959 23.51 56.26 -12.89
N LEU A 960 23.93 56.19 -14.14
CA LEU A 960 23.23 55.47 -15.22
C LEU A 960 23.56 53.96 -15.24
N SER A 961 24.32 53.44 -14.25
CA SER A 961 24.76 52.05 -14.15
C SER A 961 25.65 51.57 -15.31
N LEU A 962 26.38 52.49 -15.97
CA LEU A 962 27.25 52.18 -17.11
C LEU A 962 28.69 51.93 -16.65
N GLN A 963 28.90 50.81 -15.97
CA GLN A 963 30.17 50.49 -15.29
C GLN A 963 31.38 50.43 -16.22
N GLN A 964 31.26 49.83 -17.42
CA GLN A 964 32.38 49.70 -18.37
C GLN A 964 32.80 51.08 -18.91
N ALA A 965 31.84 51.84 -19.46
CA ALA A 965 32.10 53.20 -19.96
C ALA A 965 32.63 54.12 -18.85
N GLY A 966 32.11 54.00 -17.62
CA GLY A 966 32.61 54.72 -16.45
C GLY A 966 34.06 54.39 -16.12
N GLN A 967 34.48 53.12 -16.18
CA GLN A 967 35.87 52.70 -15.95
C GLN A 967 36.82 53.23 -17.03
N SER A 968 36.39 53.22 -18.30
CA SER A 968 37.17 53.79 -19.41
C SER A 968 37.33 55.32 -19.26
N VAL A 969 36.28 56.04 -18.86
CA VAL A 969 36.35 57.46 -18.51
C VAL A 969 37.24 57.73 -17.29
N GLN A 970 37.20 56.86 -16.27
CA GLN A 970 38.07 56.97 -15.09
C GLN A 970 39.55 56.83 -15.48
N ARG A 971 39.89 55.83 -16.30
CA ARG A 971 41.26 55.65 -16.83
C ARG A 971 41.71 56.87 -17.62
N ALA A 972 40.87 57.41 -18.49
CA ALA A 972 41.16 58.66 -19.20
C ALA A 972 41.46 59.82 -18.23
N GLY A 973 40.67 59.97 -17.16
CA GLY A 973 40.88 60.99 -16.12
C GLY A 973 42.20 60.83 -15.35
N GLU A 974 42.64 59.60 -15.09
CA GLU A 974 43.96 59.30 -14.48
C GLU A 974 45.11 59.67 -15.43
N ARG A 975 44.94 59.44 -16.74
CA ARG A 975 45.91 59.83 -17.79
C ARG A 975 46.02 61.35 -17.94
N LEU A 976 44.91 62.07 -17.85
CA LEU A 976 44.87 63.54 -17.80
C LEU A 976 45.64 64.12 -16.61
N SER A 977 45.57 63.46 -15.44
CA SER A 977 46.36 63.87 -14.27
C SER A 977 47.86 63.79 -14.54
N LYS A 978 48.32 62.69 -15.14
CA LYS A 978 49.73 62.48 -15.51
C LYS A 978 50.19 63.44 -16.62
N SER A 979 49.33 63.67 -17.61
CA SER A 979 49.53 64.67 -18.68
C SER A 979 49.73 66.08 -18.08
N THR A 980 48.87 66.48 -17.13
CA THR A 980 48.95 67.78 -16.46
C THR A 980 50.27 67.94 -15.69
N GLU A 981 50.71 66.90 -14.97
CA GLU A 981 52.00 66.89 -14.28
C GLU A 981 53.19 67.00 -15.26
N ALA A 982 53.16 66.25 -16.38
CA ALA A 982 54.18 66.30 -17.41
C ALA A 982 54.26 67.67 -18.10
N LEU A 983 53.11 68.32 -18.36
CA LEU A 983 53.03 69.68 -18.91
C LEU A 983 53.62 70.73 -17.95
N GLN A 984 53.37 70.61 -16.64
CA GLN A 984 53.95 71.50 -15.63
C GLN A 984 55.47 71.30 -15.47
N GLN A 985 55.96 70.09 -15.68
CA GLN A 985 57.39 69.75 -15.66
C GLN A 985 58.11 70.08 -16.99
N GLY A 986 57.38 70.49 -18.03
CA GLY A 986 57.93 70.81 -19.34
C GLY A 986 58.30 69.59 -20.19
N GLN A 987 57.81 68.40 -19.85
CA GLN A 987 58.06 67.14 -20.54
C GLN A 987 57.03 66.93 -21.67
N THR A 988 57.22 67.60 -22.80
CA THR A 988 56.25 67.63 -23.90
C THR A 988 55.99 66.26 -24.54
N GLN A 989 57.01 65.40 -24.65
CA GLN A 989 56.85 64.05 -25.24
C GLN A 989 56.03 63.10 -24.35
N GLN A 990 56.23 63.14 -23.03
CA GLN A 990 55.46 62.33 -22.09
C GLN A 990 54.01 62.83 -22.00
N ALA A 991 53.81 64.15 -21.98
CA ALA A 991 52.47 64.73 -22.06
C ALA A 991 51.74 64.31 -23.34
N GLU A 992 52.44 64.31 -24.49
CA GLU A 992 51.82 63.88 -25.76
C GLU A 992 51.38 62.41 -25.73
N GLN A 993 52.18 61.53 -25.13
CA GLN A 993 51.86 60.11 -25.00
C GLN A 993 50.63 59.89 -24.10
N GLU A 994 50.61 60.48 -22.91
CA GLU A 994 49.49 60.34 -21.97
C GLU A 994 48.17 60.93 -22.54
N ILE A 995 48.25 62.00 -23.33
CA ILE A 995 47.08 62.57 -24.03
C ILE A 995 46.56 61.61 -25.10
N ARG A 996 47.42 60.89 -25.83
CA ARG A 996 47.00 59.88 -26.82
C ARG A 996 46.33 58.68 -26.14
N GLU A 997 46.95 58.14 -25.07
CA GLU A 997 46.36 57.04 -24.31
C GLU A 997 45.02 57.43 -23.68
N SER A 998 44.87 58.68 -23.22
CA SER A 998 43.58 59.23 -22.77
C SER A 998 42.54 59.27 -23.88
N LEU A 999 42.92 59.66 -25.10
CA LEU A 999 42.01 59.66 -26.26
C LEU A 999 41.55 58.24 -26.63
N ASP A 1000 42.41 57.24 -26.49
CA ASP A 1000 42.07 55.83 -26.73
C ASP A 1000 41.08 55.32 -25.67
N ASP A 1001 41.29 55.65 -24.39
CA ASP A 1001 40.35 55.32 -23.30
C ASP A 1001 38.98 56.01 -23.50
N LEU A 1002 38.94 57.27 -23.96
CA LEU A 1002 37.70 57.97 -24.30
C LEU A 1002 37.01 57.37 -25.54
N GLU A 1003 37.78 56.87 -26.51
CA GLU A 1003 37.24 56.17 -27.66
C GLU A 1003 36.65 54.81 -27.27
N GLN A 1004 37.31 54.09 -26.36
CA GLN A 1004 36.77 52.87 -25.79
C GLN A 1004 35.45 53.13 -25.06
N ALA A 1005 35.39 54.18 -24.23
CA ALA A 1005 34.15 54.58 -23.56
C ALA A 1005 33.03 54.89 -24.56
N GLN A 1006 33.36 55.52 -25.71
CA GLN A 1006 32.40 55.82 -26.77
C GLN A 1006 31.85 54.55 -27.42
N ARG A 1007 32.71 53.56 -27.70
CA ARG A 1007 32.30 52.25 -28.23
C ARG A 1007 31.40 51.51 -27.24
N GLU A 1008 31.73 51.54 -25.96
CA GLU A 1008 30.94 50.90 -24.89
C GLU A 1008 29.55 51.56 -24.75
N LEU A 1009 29.46 52.89 -24.84
CA LEU A 1009 28.17 53.61 -24.88
C LEU A 1009 27.36 53.29 -26.13
N ALA A 1010 28.01 53.23 -27.30
CA ALA A 1010 27.36 52.90 -28.56
C ALA A 1010 26.83 51.46 -28.58
N ALA A 1011 27.59 50.50 -28.06
CA ALA A 1011 27.17 49.11 -27.91
C ALA A 1011 25.95 49.00 -26.98
N ARG A 1012 25.96 49.70 -25.83
CA ARG A 1012 24.82 49.69 -24.91
C ARG A 1012 23.59 50.37 -25.50
N ARG A 1013 23.76 51.46 -26.26
CA ARG A 1013 22.68 52.11 -27.01
C ARG A 1013 22.04 51.13 -27.99
N GLN A 1014 22.86 50.43 -28.76
CA GLN A 1014 22.38 49.47 -29.74
C GLN A 1014 21.62 48.31 -29.08
N GLU A 1015 22.12 47.78 -27.96
CA GLU A 1015 21.41 46.74 -27.20
C GLU A 1015 20.03 47.19 -26.72
N ILE A 1016 19.91 48.43 -26.23
CA ILE A 1016 18.62 48.99 -25.80
C ILE A 1016 17.70 49.24 -27.00
N GLU A 1017 18.21 49.80 -28.11
CA GLU A 1017 17.44 49.97 -29.34
C GLU A 1017 16.91 48.64 -29.90
N GLU A 1018 17.73 47.58 -29.85
CA GLU A 1018 17.33 46.23 -30.25
C GLU A 1018 16.24 45.67 -29.33
N SER A 1019 16.36 45.85 -28.01
CA SER A 1019 15.35 45.40 -27.05
C SER A 1019 14.01 46.14 -27.22
N LEU A 1020 14.06 47.44 -27.53
CA LEU A 1020 12.88 48.27 -27.72
C LEU A 1020 12.18 47.91 -29.04
N ALA A 1021 12.95 47.70 -30.11
CA ALA A 1021 12.41 47.20 -31.38
C ALA A 1021 11.71 45.85 -31.19
N PHE A 1022 12.28 44.93 -30.39
CA PHE A 1022 11.66 43.65 -30.07
C PHE A 1022 10.35 43.79 -29.29
N GLU A 1023 10.30 44.68 -28.30
CA GLU A 1023 9.08 44.94 -27.52
C GLU A 1023 7.96 45.52 -28.40
N GLU A 1024 8.28 46.44 -29.31
CA GLU A 1024 7.32 46.95 -30.30
C GLU A 1024 6.78 45.83 -31.21
N PHE A 1025 7.61 44.86 -31.61
CA PHE A 1025 7.14 43.66 -32.32
C PHE A 1025 6.22 42.76 -31.49
N ALA A 1026 6.42 42.66 -30.18
CA ALA A 1026 5.53 41.91 -29.29
C ALA A 1026 4.18 42.62 -29.08
N LYS A 1027 4.19 43.95 -28.98
CA LYS A 1027 2.95 44.76 -28.95
C LYS A 1027 2.16 44.57 -30.25
N LEU A 1028 2.83 44.56 -31.39
CA LEU A 1028 2.22 44.31 -32.70
C LEU A 1028 1.51 42.96 -32.80
N GLU A 1029 2.08 41.90 -32.22
CA GLU A 1029 1.41 40.59 -32.12
C GLU A 1029 0.04 40.71 -31.43
N SER A 1030 0.01 41.42 -30.30
CA SER A 1030 -1.23 41.63 -29.54
C SER A 1030 -2.24 42.53 -30.27
N GLU A 1031 -1.76 43.59 -30.94
CA GLU A 1031 -2.61 44.50 -31.73
C GLU A 1031 -3.24 43.76 -32.92
N ILE A 1032 -2.46 42.98 -33.67
CA ILE A 1032 -2.95 42.17 -34.80
C ILE A 1032 -3.94 41.10 -34.33
N LYS A 1033 -3.69 40.46 -33.18
CA LYS A 1033 -4.61 39.48 -32.61
C LYS A 1033 -5.96 40.11 -32.25
N ASN A 1034 -5.96 41.30 -31.65
CA ASN A 1034 -7.19 42.04 -31.37
C ASN A 1034 -7.95 42.42 -32.65
N LEU A 1035 -7.24 42.83 -33.70
CA LEU A 1035 -7.86 43.10 -35.02
C LEU A 1035 -8.52 41.84 -35.59
N ILE A 1036 -7.86 40.68 -35.50
CA ILE A 1036 -8.42 39.40 -35.97
C ILE A 1036 -9.68 39.03 -35.19
N GLU A 1037 -9.66 39.12 -33.86
CA GLU A 1037 -10.81 38.78 -33.01
C GLU A 1037 -12.04 39.65 -33.33
N ARG A 1038 -11.81 40.95 -33.57
CA ARG A 1038 -12.87 41.89 -33.98
C ARG A 1038 -13.34 41.63 -35.42
N GLN A 1039 -12.44 41.34 -36.36
CA GLN A 1039 -12.81 40.96 -37.72
C GLN A 1039 -13.65 39.67 -37.73
N ASP A 1040 -13.33 38.70 -36.86
CA ASP A 1040 -14.11 37.48 -36.68
C ASP A 1040 -15.53 37.75 -36.18
N ALA A 1041 -15.69 38.71 -35.26
CA ALA A 1041 -17.01 39.15 -34.81
C ALA A 1041 -17.80 39.82 -35.94
N VAL A 1042 -17.16 40.64 -36.78
CA VAL A 1042 -17.81 41.25 -37.95
C VAL A 1042 -18.26 40.16 -38.94
N ILE A 1043 -17.39 39.23 -39.32
CA ILE A 1043 -17.72 38.12 -40.24
C ILE A 1043 -18.92 37.30 -39.72
N GLN A 1044 -18.98 37.02 -38.42
CA GLN A 1044 -20.10 36.29 -37.83
C GLN A 1044 -21.42 37.05 -37.95
N GLU A 1045 -21.40 38.35 -37.70
CA GLU A 1045 -22.58 39.20 -37.77
C GLU A 1045 -23.01 39.47 -39.22
N THR A 1046 -22.07 39.66 -40.16
CA THR A 1046 -22.33 39.74 -41.61
C THR A 1046 -23.01 38.46 -42.10
N ASN A 1047 -22.51 37.28 -41.70
CA ASN A 1047 -23.13 35.98 -42.01
C ASN A 1047 -24.55 35.85 -41.43
N ARG A 1048 -24.77 36.33 -40.21
CA ARG A 1048 -26.10 36.30 -39.57
C ARG A 1048 -27.08 37.18 -40.33
N LEU A 1049 -26.69 38.41 -40.65
CA LEU A 1049 -27.51 39.37 -41.40
C LEU A 1049 -27.81 38.88 -42.81
N GLU A 1050 -26.86 38.24 -43.48
CA GLU A 1050 -27.07 37.68 -44.82
C GLU A 1050 -28.07 36.51 -44.82
N LYS A 1051 -27.96 35.58 -43.86
CA LYS A 1051 -28.96 34.50 -43.69
C LYS A 1051 -30.37 35.05 -43.46
N GLU A 1052 -30.47 36.10 -42.65
CA GLU A 1052 -31.76 36.76 -42.40
C GLU A 1052 -32.30 37.47 -43.63
N ARG A 1053 -31.43 38.12 -44.41
CA ARG A 1053 -31.78 38.77 -45.68
C ARG A 1053 -32.32 37.77 -46.69
N LEU A 1054 -31.64 36.63 -46.87
CA LEU A 1054 -32.05 35.54 -47.77
C LEU A 1054 -33.40 34.93 -47.34
N SER A 1055 -33.68 34.86 -46.04
CA SER A 1055 -34.94 34.29 -45.52
C SER A 1055 -36.18 35.18 -45.72
N ARG A 1056 -36.02 36.51 -45.66
CA ARG A 1056 -37.15 37.48 -45.65
C ARG A 1056 -37.23 38.38 -46.88
N GLY A 1057 -36.14 38.50 -47.65
CA GLY A 1057 -36.04 39.36 -48.83
C GLY A 1057 -36.09 40.87 -48.57
N ARG A 1058 -36.29 41.33 -47.33
CA ARG A 1058 -36.34 42.76 -46.93
C ARG A 1058 -35.74 42.97 -45.54
N TRP A 1059 -35.04 44.09 -45.35
CA TRP A 1059 -34.46 44.50 -44.07
C TRP A 1059 -35.50 45.07 -43.09
N SER A 1060 -35.44 44.67 -41.82
CA SER A 1060 -36.19 45.27 -40.71
C SER A 1060 -35.47 46.49 -40.13
N ARG A 1061 -36.19 47.36 -39.40
CA ARG A 1061 -35.58 48.53 -38.72
C ARG A 1061 -34.47 48.16 -37.74
N GLY A 1062 -34.60 47.03 -37.04
CA GLY A 1062 -33.56 46.52 -36.14
C GLY A 1062 -32.32 46.06 -36.91
N GLN A 1063 -32.51 45.36 -38.03
CA GLN A 1063 -31.40 44.90 -38.88
C GLN A 1063 -30.66 46.05 -39.57
N LEU A 1064 -31.36 47.12 -39.99
CA LEU A 1064 -30.70 48.33 -40.51
C LEU A 1064 -29.84 49.02 -39.45
N LYS A 1065 -30.20 48.92 -38.15
CA LYS A 1065 -29.38 49.41 -37.06
C LYS A 1065 -28.14 48.53 -36.85
N SER A 1066 -28.31 47.20 -36.86
CA SER A 1066 -27.20 46.25 -36.78
C SER A 1066 -26.22 46.40 -37.94
N LEU A 1067 -26.73 46.56 -39.18
CA LEU A 1067 -25.90 46.77 -40.36
C LEU A 1067 -25.12 48.09 -40.30
N ARG A 1068 -25.73 49.15 -39.75
CA ARG A 1068 -25.02 50.42 -39.53
C ARG A 1068 -23.91 50.29 -38.49
N GLN A 1069 -24.18 49.59 -37.39
CA GLN A 1069 -23.18 49.33 -36.36
C GLN A 1069 -22.03 48.45 -36.89
N LEU A 1070 -22.35 47.50 -37.77
CA LEU A 1070 -21.38 46.65 -38.43
C LEU A 1070 -20.49 47.45 -39.39
N PHE A 1071 -21.07 48.34 -40.19
CA PHE A 1071 -20.32 49.31 -41.00
C PHE A 1071 -19.37 50.19 -40.15
N GLU A 1072 -19.86 50.76 -39.03
CA GLU A 1072 -19.04 51.57 -38.12
C GLU A 1072 -17.89 50.74 -37.54
N THR A 1073 -18.13 49.48 -37.19
CA THR A 1073 -17.10 48.58 -36.65
C THR A 1073 -16.04 48.22 -37.69
N GLU A 1074 -16.44 47.97 -38.94
CA GLU A 1074 -15.50 47.68 -40.04
C GLU A 1074 -14.67 48.91 -40.42
N GLN A 1075 -15.28 50.11 -40.36
CA GLN A 1075 -14.60 51.38 -40.56
C GLN A 1075 -13.57 51.66 -39.45
N ASP A 1076 -13.93 51.39 -38.19
CA ASP A 1076 -12.99 51.51 -37.07
C ASP A 1076 -11.82 50.53 -37.22
N LEU A 1077 -12.10 49.29 -37.66
CA LEU A 1077 -11.07 48.30 -37.94
C LEU A 1077 -10.13 48.73 -39.07
N GLN A 1078 -10.65 49.34 -40.11
CA GLN A 1078 -9.84 49.93 -41.18
C GLN A 1078 -8.90 51.02 -40.62
N GLN A 1079 -9.43 51.98 -39.85
CA GLN A 1079 -8.64 53.09 -39.28
C GLN A 1079 -7.57 52.60 -38.30
N GLU A 1080 -7.90 51.61 -37.46
CA GLU A 1080 -6.93 51.00 -36.56
C GLU A 1080 -5.84 50.25 -37.34
N THR A 1081 -6.21 49.52 -38.39
CA THR A 1081 -5.24 48.82 -39.25
C THR A 1081 -4.32 49.83 -39.97
N GLU A 1082 -4.83 50.98 -40.40
CA GLU A 1082 -4.03 52.09 -40.94
C GLU A 1082 -3.07 52.67 -39.89
N ALA A 1083 -3.54 52.87 -38.65
CA ALA A 1083 -2.71 53.36 -37.57
C ALA A 1083 -1.58 52.38 -37.22
N VAL A 1084 -1.86 51.08 -37.21
CA VAL A 1084 -0.84 50.03 -37.01
C VAL A 1084 0.16 50.01 -38.18
N SER A 1085 -0.30 50.17 -39.42
CA SER A 1085 0.56 50.26 -40.61
C SER A 1085 1.55 51.43 -40.52
N GLN A 1086 1.10 52.61 -40.04
CA GLN A 1086 1.97 53.79 -39.88
C GLN A 1086 3.09 53.56 -38.85
N LYS A 1087 2.83 52.80 -37.78
CA LYS A 1087 3.86 52.43 -36.79
C LYS A 1087 4.94 51.51 -37.38
N LEU A 1088 4.64 50.80 -38.47
CA LEU A 1088 5.51 49.82 -39.13
C LEU A 1088 6.46 50.42 -40.18
N ALA A 1089 6.62 51.73 -40.25
CA ALA A 1089 7.46 52.41 -41.25
C ALA A 1089 8.91 51.90 -41.35
N ALA A 1090 9.46 51.30 -40.29
CA ALA A 1090 10.79 50.70 -40.29
C ALA A 1090 10.89 49.33 -41.01
N ALA A 1091 9.76 48.70 -41.36
CA ALA A 1091 9.67 47.37 -41.97
C ALA A 1091 8.80 47.39 -43.25
N PRO A 1092 9.37 47.74 -44.41
CA PRO A 1092 8.62 48.00 -45.65
C PRO A 1092 7.72 46.85 -46.12
N VAL A 1093 8.14 45.59 -45.93
CA VAL A 1093 7.35 44.42 -46.33
C VAL A 1093 6.11 44.23 -45.44
N PHE A 1094 6.20 44.58 -44.16
CA PHE A 1094 5.04 44.54 -43.25
C PHE A 1094 4.03 45.63 -43.57
N VAL A 1095 4.50 46.83 -43.95
CA VAL A 1095 3.64 47.92 -44.44
C VAL A 1095 2.85 47.47 -45.66
N LEU A 1096 3.51 46.90 -46.68
CA LEU A 1096 2.82 46.40 -47.88
C LEU A 1096 1.76 45.34 -47.52
N ALA A 1097 2.09 44.39 -46.64
CA ALA A 1097 1.13 43.37 -46.24
C ALA A 1097 -0.08 43.95 -45.49
N MET A 1098 0.13 44.97 -44.65
CA MET A 1098 -0.94 45.69 -43.95
C MET A 1098 -1.78 46.55 -44.91
N GLU A 1099 -1.18 47.19 -45.90
CA GLU A 1099 -1.89 47.88 -46.99
C GLU A 1099 -2.83 46.93 -47.72
N LYS A 1100 -2.40 45.69 -47.99
CA LYS A 1100 -3.25 44.66 -48.61
C LYS A 1100 -4.38 44.16 -47.72
N VAL A 1101 -4.30 44.35 -46.40
CA VAL A 1101 -5.43 44.15 -45.48
C VAL A 1101 -6.38 45.35 -45.57
N ILE A 1102 -5.83 46.57 -45.53
CA ILE A 1102 -6.59 47.83 -45.64
C ILE A 1102 -7.40 47.88 -46.94
N ASP A 1103 -6.82 47.45 -48.06
CA ASP A 1103 -7.53 47.34 -49.36
C ASP A 1103 -8.80 46.45 -49.24
N GLN A 1104 -8.71 45.32 -48.54
CA GLN A 1104 -9.83 44.40 -48.36
C GLN A 1104 -10.88 44.95 -47.39
N LEU A 1105 -10.44 45.59 -46.30
CA LEU A 1105 -11.34 46.27 -45.37
C LEU A 1105 -12.06 47.43 -46.07
N THR A 1106 -11.38 48.17 -46.95
CA THR A 1106 -11.98 49.25 -47.74
C THR A 1106 -13.13 48.73 -48.62
N ILE A 1107 -12.91 47.61 -49.30
CA ILE A 1107 -13.95 46.95 -50.11
C ILE A 1107 -15.13 46.53 -49.22
N ALA A 1108 -14.88 45.95 -48.05
CA ALA A 1108 -15.93 45.56 -47.11
C ALA A 1108 -16.74 46.78 -46.62
N VAL A 1109 -16.06 47.84 -46.18
CA VAL A 1109 -16.66 49.11 -45.71
C VAL A 1109 -17.55 49.73 -46.79
N GLU A 1110 -17.07 49.85 -48.04
CA GLU A 1110 -17.85 50.45 -49.13
C GLU A 1110 -19.11 49.64 -49.45
N ARG A 1111 -19.01 48.30 -49.45
CA ARG A 1111 -20.16 47.42 -49.71
C ARG A 1111 -21.17 47.42 -48.56
N LEU A 1112 -20.69 47.47 -47.32
CA LEU A 1112 -21.53 47.56 -46.13
C LEU A 1112 -22.28 48.89 -46.07
N ASP A 1113 -21.67 50.00 -46.50
CA ASP A 1113 -22.36 51.29 -46.67
C ASP A 1113 -23.49 51.21 -47.71
N GLN A 1114 -23.24 50.50 -48.82
CA GLN A 1114 -24.24 50.19 -49.85
C GLN A 1114 -25.29 49.15 -49.40
N ARG A 1115 -25.20 48.66 -48.16
CA ARG A 1115 -26.10 47.65 -47.54
C ARG A 1115 -26.05 46.29 -48.20
N LEU A 1116 -24.90 45.93 -48.76
CA LEU A 1116 -24.63 44.63 -49.39
C LEU A 1116 -23.88 43.74 -48.40
N THR A 1117 -24.50 42.63 -48.00
CA THR A 1117 -23.93 41.58 -47.12
C THR A 1117 -23.70 40.27 -47.89
N ASP A 1118 -23.59 40.36 -49.22
CA ASP A 1118 -23.49 39.21 -50.10
C ASP A 1118 -22.11 38.53 -50.05
N GLN A 1119 -21.95 37.48 -50.84
CA GLN A 1119 -20.77 36.62 -50.80
C GLN A 1119 -19.46 37.39 -51.11
N GLU A 1120 -19.53 38.47 -51.89
CA GLU A 1120 -18.39 39.34 -52.18
C GLU A 1120 -17.95 40.13 -50.94
N THR A 1121 -18.90 40.68 -50.15
CA THR A 1121 -18.58 41.34 -48.87
C THR A 1121 -17.92 40.37 -47.89
N LEU A 1122 -18.48 39.16 -47.75
CA LEU A 1122 -17.90 38.11 -46.90
C LEU A 1122 -16.51 37.67 -47.38
N THR A 1123 -16.27 37.65 -48.70
CA THR A 1123 -14.96 37.29 -49.26
C THR A 1123 -13.90 38.33 -48.92
N ALA A 1124 -14.26 39.63 -48.98
CA ALA A 1124 -13.37 40.72 -48.59
C ALA A 1124 -13.01 40.66 -47.10
N GLU A 1125 -14.01 40.52 -46.21
CA GLU A 1125 -13.80 40.39 -44.76
C GLU A 1125 -12.95 39.16 -44.40
N GLN A 1126 -13.22 38.01 -45.04
CA GLN A 1126 -12.45 36.77 -44.83
C GLN A 1126 -11.02 36.89 -45.36
N SER A 1127 -10.83 37.58 -46.49
CA SER A 1127 -9.50 37.84 -47.04
C SER A 1127 -8.69 38.72 -46.08
N ALA A 1128 -9.26 39.81 -45.57
CA ALA A 1128 -8.62 40.66 -44.56
C ALA A 1128 -8.18 39.86 -43.33
N ARG A 1129 -9.08 39.04 -42.77
CA ARG A 1129 -8.78 38.14 -41.64
C ARG A 1129 -7.67 37.14 -41.97
N SER A 1130 -7.72 36.50 -43.15
CA SER A 1130 -6.73 35.50 -43.54
C SER A 1130 -5.32 36.10 -43.64
N LYS A 1131 -5.21 37.32 -44.15
CA LYS A 1131 -3.94 38.06 -44.26
C LYS A 1131 -3.42 38.50 -42.89
N LEU A 1132 -4.29 39.01 -42.02
CA LEU A 1132 -3.93 39.30 -40.63
C LEU A 1132 -3.45 38.05 -39.88
N SER A 1133 -4.09 36.90 -40.09
CA SER A 1133 -3.66 35.64 -39.44
C SER A 1133 -2.36 35.08 -40.02
N ALA A 1134 -2.10 35.26 -41.32
CA ALA A 1134 -0.79 34.94 -41.92
C ALA A 1134 0.33 35.82 -41.33
N LEU A 1135 0.06 37.12 -41.14
CA LEU A 1135 0.98 38.05 -40.48
C LEU A 1135 1.25 37.63 -39.02
N LEU A 1136 0.19 37.31 -38.28
CA LEU A 1136 0.31 36.84 -36.90
C LEU A 1136 1.14 35.56 -36.81
N LYS A 1137 0.91 34.58 -37.69
CA LYS A 1137 1.64 33.31 -37.69
C LYS A 1137 3.14 33.50 -37.92
N ILE A 1138 3.54 34.42 -38.79
CA ILE A 1138 4.95 34.77 -39.03
C ILE A 1138 5.58 35.41 -37.77
N LEU A 1139 4.79 36.20 -37.03
CA LEU A 1139 5.22 36.80 -35.77
C LEU A 1139 5.30 35.77 -34.61
N GLU A 1140 4.38 34.82 -34.52
CA GLU A 1140 4.37 33.75 -33.51
C GLU A 1140 5.48 32.70 -33.72
N GLU A 1141 5.80 32.35 -34.97
CA GLU A 1141 6.91 31.44 -35.29
C GLU A 1141 8.27 32.04 -34.85
N LYS A 1142 8.36 33.38 -34.83
CA LYS A 1142 9.53 34.13 -34.33
C LYS A 1142 9.64 34.07 -32.80
N SER A 1143 8.53 34.27 -32.07
CA SER A 1143 8.56 34.25 -30.59
C SER A 1143 8.90 32.87 -30.03
N SER A 1144 8.51 31.80 -30.73
CA SER A 1144 8.80 30.40 -30.35
C SER A 1144 10.24 29.95 -30.63
N LEU A 1145 10.87 30.40 -31.72
CA LEU A 1145 12.28 30.12 -32.03
C LEU A 1145 13.24 30.76 -31.00
N ASP A 1146 12.91 31.95 -30.50
CA ASP A 1146 13.72 32.68 -29.51
C ASP A 1146 13.57 32.14 -28.08
N ASN A 1147 12.37 31.70 -27.67
CA ASN A 1147 12.19 31.06 -26.36
C ASN A 1147 13.02 29.76 -26.24
N ALA A 1148 13.13 29.01 -27.34
CA ALA A 1148 13.96 27.81 -27.41
C ALA A 1148 15.48 28.10 -27.31
N GLN A 1149 15.94 29.26 -27.77
CA GLN A 1149 17.33 29.68 -27.65
C GLN A 1149 17.65 30.33 -26.28
N ARG A 1150 16.70 31.06 -25.68
CA ARG A 1150 16.84 31.61 -24.31
C ARG A 1150 16.92 30.52 -23.24
N ASP A 1151 16.16 29.43 -23.37
CA ASP A 1151 16.19 28.30 -22.44
C ASP A 1151 17.49 27.47 -22.53
N GLN A 1152 18.25 27.54 -23.62
CA GLN A 1152 19.56 26.86 -23.75
C GLN A 1152 20.75 27.70 -23.23
N SER A 1153 20.54 28.98 -22.89
CA SER A 1153 21.60 29.90 -22.48
C SER A 1153 21.75 30.10 -20.95
N GLN A 1154 21.36 29.11 -20.13
CA GLN A 1154 21.75 29.06 -18.71
C GLN A 1154 23.02 28.24 -18.43
N SER A 1155 23.82 27.90 -19.46
CA SER A 1155 24.99 27.01 -19.28
C SER A 1155 26.19 27.34 -20.17
N ALA A 1156 26.65 28.60 -20.22
CA ALA A 1156 28.07 28.97 -20.46
C ALA A 1156 28.24 30.48 -20.65
N PRO A 1157 29.24 31.13 -20.01
CA PRO A 1157 29.66 32.48 -20.38
C PRO A 1157 30.64 32.39 -21.56
N GLY A 1158 30.24 32.82 -22.77
CA GLY A 1158 31.20 33.00 -23.87
C GLY A 1158 30.72 32.90 -25.32
N ALA A 1159 29.45 32.60 -25.60
CA ALA A 1159 28.96 32.57 -26.98
C ALA A 1159 28.32 33.92 -27.35
N GLN A 1160 28.95 34.66 -28.28
CA GLN A 1160 28.33 35.80 -28.94
C GLN A 1160 27.09 35.32 -29.70
N THR A 1161 25.92 35.79 -29.27
CA THR A 1161 24.66 35.66 -30.02
C THR A 1161 24.79 36.35 -31.39
N PRO A 1162 24.28 35.75 -32.47
CA PRO A 1162 24.20 36.46 -33.74
C PRO A 1162 23.33 37.73 -33.58
N PRO A 1163 23.66 38.84 -34.26
CA PRO A 1163 22.95 40.11 -34.11
C PRO A 1163 21.49 39.98 -34.55
N THR A 1164 20.57 40.40 -33.68
CA THR A 1164 19.11 40.35 -33.81
C THR A 1164 18.59 41.02 -35.09
N ASN A 1165 19.37 41.92 -35.69
CA ASN A 1165 19.04 42.59 -36.95
C ASN A 1165 18.87 41.60 -38.13
N GLN A 1166 19.60 40.48 -38.12
CA GLN A 1166 19.43 39.41 -39.12
C GLN A 1166 18.08 38.70 -38.99
N ILE A 1167 17.50 38.68 -37.79
CA ILE A 1167 16.25 37.98 -37.47
C ILE A 1167 15.04 38.77 -37.97
N ALA A 1168 15.03 40.10 -37.81
CA ALA A 1168 13.99 40.97 -38.39
C ALA A 1168 14.00 40.98 -39.92
N LEU A 1169 15.19 40.86 -40.53
CA LEU A 1169 15.37 40.73 -41.98
C LEU A 1169 14.84 39.38 -42.48
N LEU A 1170 15.11 38.28 -41.74
CA LEU A 1170 14.60 36.95 -42.05
C LEU A 1170 13.06 36.90 -42.04
N SER A 1171 12.42 37.56 -41.06
CA SER A 1171 10.95 37.66 -41.00
C SER A 1171 10.38 38.43 -42.21
N GLN A 1172 11.04 39.52 -42.62
CA GLN A 1172 10.64 40.27 -43.83
C GLN A 1172 10.83 39.43 -45.10
N LEU A 1173 11.88 38.63 -45.19
CA LEU A 1173 12.10 37.70 -46.32
C LEU A 1173 11.06 36.56 -46.35
N LYS A 1174 10.71 36.00 -45.19
CA LYS A 1174 9.64 34.99 -45.08
C LYS A 1174 8.29 35.57 -45.50
N LEU A 1175 7.97 36.79 -45.04
CA LEU A 1175 6.74 37.49 -45.42
C LEU A 1175 6.73 37.80 -46.93
N LEU A 1176 7.84 38.27 -47.48
CA LEU A 1176 7.98 38.54 -48.91
C LEU A 1176 7.78 37.26 -49.74
N LYS A 1177 8.34 36.14 -49.30
CA LYS A 1177 8.12 34.83 -49.92
C LYS A 1177 6.64 34.41 -49.87
N LEU A 1178 5.96 34.64 -48.74
CA LEU A 1178 4.54 34.32 -48.60
C LEU A 1178 3.71 35.17 -49.58
N LEU A 1179 3.95 36.49 -49.63
CA LEU A 1179 3.30 37.39 -50.59
C LEU A 1179 3.56 36.95 -52.04
N GLN A 1180 4.78 36.50 -52.34
CA GLN A 1180 5.13 35.97 -53.66
C GLN A 1180 4.34 34.70 -54.01
N GLU A 1181 4.20 33.76 -53.08
CA GLU A 1181 3.41 32.54 -53.26
C GLU A 1181 1.91 32.84 -53.43
N GLU A 1182 1.38 33.81 -52.69
CA GLU A 1182 -0.01 34.26 -52.83
C GLU A 1182 -0.27 34.88 -54.21
N ILE A 1183 0.57 35.83 -54.63
CA ILE A 1183 0.47 36.47 -55.95
C ILE A 1183 0.62 35.43 -57.06
N LEU A 1184 1.54 34.47 -56.91
CA LEU A 1184 1.70 33.36 -57.86
C LEU A 1184 0.43 32.52 -57.97
N ASN A 1185 -0.21 32.19 -56.85
CA ASN A 1185 -1.45 31.42 -56.84
C ASN A 1185 -2.61 32.20 -57.46
N ARG A 1186 -2.77 33.50 -57.16
CA ARG A 1186 -3.78 34.36 -57.80
C ARG A 1186 -3.54 34.49 -59.31
N THR A 1187 -2.28 34.59 -59.72
CA THR A 1187 -1.88 34.63 -61.14
C THR A 1187 -2.22 33.32 -61.84
N ARG A 1188 -1.97 32.16 -61.21
CA ARG A 1188 -2.38 30.84 -61.75
C ARG A 1188 -3.89 30.72 -61.87
N SER A 1189 -4.64 31.12 -60.84
CA SER A 1189 -6.11 31.11 -60.87
C SER A 1189 -6.68 32.01 -61.95
N PHE A 1190 -6.11 33.21 -62.12
CA PHE A 1190 -6.46 34.11 -63.21
C PHE A 1190 -6.14 33.51 -64.59
N ASN A 1191 -4.97 32.90 -64.75
CA ASN A 1191 -4.60 32.24 -66.00
C ASN A 1191 -5.54 31.07 -66.33
N ASN A 1192 -5.98 30.31 -65.32
CA ASN A 1192 -6.93 29.22 -65.48
C ASN A 1192 -8.37 29.68 -65.77
N SER A 1193 -8.73 30.93 -65.41
CA SER A 1193 -10.06 31.49 -65.67
C SER A 1193 -10.19 32.10 -67.07
N ILE A 1194 -9.07 32.20 -67.81
CA ILE A 1194 -9.02 32.66 -69.19
C ILE A 1194 -9.09 31.45 -70.12
N SER A 1195 -9.96 31.50 -71.13
CA SER A 1195 -9.90 30.58 -72.29
C SER A 1195 -9.21 31.29 -73.44
N GLU A 1196 -8.27 30.62 -74.13
CA GLU A 1196 -7.45 31.19 -75.22
C GLU A 1196 -8.28 31.78 -76.39
N GLU A 1197 -9.58 31.48 -76.48
CA GLU A 1197 -10.47 31.88 -77.59
C GLU A 1197 -11.38 33.10 -77.30
N LYS A 1198 -11.35 33.73 -76.11
CA LYS A 1198 -12.19 34.90 -75.80
C LYS A 1198 -11.39 36.15 -75.41
N GLN A 1199 -11.87 37.32 -75.85
CA GLN A 1199 -11.37 38.62 -75.38
C GLN A 1199 -11.65 38.77 -73.88
N LEU A 1200 -10.65 39.24 -73.12
CA LEU A 1200 -10.74 39.49 -71.68
C LEU A 1200 -11.90 40.46 -71.37
N THR A 1201 -12.70 40.14 -70.37
CA THR A 1201 -13.72 41.08 -69.88
C THR A 1201 -13.06 42.31 -69.25
N PRO A 1202 -13.77 43.46 -69.15
CA PRO A 1202 -13.24 44.65 -68.47
C PRO A 1202 -12.74 44.37 -67.04
N GLU A 1203 -13.47 43.53 -66.30
CA GLU A 1203 -13.09 43.06 -64.96
C GLU A 1203 -11.80 42.23 -64.98
N GLN A 1204 -11.63 41.34 -65.96
CA GLN A 1204 -10.41 40.56 -66.12
C GLN A 1204 -9.20 41.43 -66.51
N ILE A 1205 -9.41 42.51 -67.29
CA ILE A 1205 -8.36 43.47 -67.62
C ILE A 1205 -7.91 44.21 -66.36
N GLN A 1206 -8.86 44.63 -65.51
CA GLN A 1206 -8.57 45.26 -64.23
C GLN A 1206 -7.79 44.31 -63.31
N GLN A 1207 -8.27 43.08 -63.12
CA GLN A 1207 -7.61 42.08 -62.29
C GLN A 1207 -6.19 41.75 -62.77
N ARG A 1208 -5.95 41.71 -64.09
CA ARG A 1208 -4.62 41.54 -64.67
C ARG A 1208 -3.69 42.71 -64.33
N ASN A 1209 -4.19 43.93 -64.42
CA ASN A 1209 -3.40 45.13 -64.14
C ASN A 1209 -3.05 45.20 -62.64
N GLU A 1210 -3.98 44.85 -61.75
CA GLU A 1210 -3.73 44.72 -60.31
C GLU A 1210 -2.65 43.70 -59.99
N LEU A 1211 -2.74 42.48 -60.57
CA LEU A 1211 -1.71 41.45 -60.39
C LEU A 1211 -0.34 41.89 -60.94
N SER A 1212 -0.31 42.62 -62.05
CA SER A 1212 0.94 43.16 -62.62
C SER A 1212 1.57 44.20 -61.71
N GLN A 1213 0.77 45.06 -61.06
CA GLN A 1213 1.27 46.06 -60.13
C GLN A 1213 1.83 45.41 -58.86
N GLU A 1214 1.08 44.45 -58.28
CA GLU A 1214 1.53 43.71 -57.09
C GLU A 1214 2.85 42.94 -57.33
N GLN A 1215 3.05 42.41 -58.55
CA GLN A 1215 4.31 41.76 -58.93
C GLN A 1215 5.48 42.76 -59.04
N ALA A 1216 5.22 43.99 -59.49
CA ALA A 1216 6.23 45.04 -59.57
C ALA A 1216 6.65 45.53 -58.17
N ASP A 1217 5.67 45.81 -57.30
CA ASP A 1217 5.93 46.28 -55.93
C ASP A 1217 6.75 45.26 -55.12
N LEU A 1218 6.47 43.95 -55.31
CA LEU A 1218 7.22 42.88 -54.66
C LEU A 1218 8.67 42.79 -55.18
N ALA A 1219 8.89 43.04 -56.47
CA ALA A 1219 10.22 43.05 -57.06
C ALA A 1219 11.08 44.20 -56.49
N ASP A 1220 10.51 45.40 -56.38
CA ASP A 1220 11.22 46.58 -55.84
C ASP A 1220 11.61 46.38 -54.36
N LEU A 1221 10.69 45.87 -53.54
CA LEU A 1221 10.96 45.53 -52.14
C LEU A 1221 12.03 44.44 -51.97
N SER A 1222 12.03 43.44 -52.87
CA SER A 1222 13.04 42.38 -52.85
C SER A 1222 14.44 42.94 -53.10
N MET A 1223 14.56 43.94 -53.99
CA MET A 1223 15.82 44.63 -54.28
C MET A 1223 16.28 45.50 -53.10
N GLU A 1224 15.37 46.22 -52.45
CA GLU A 1224 15.69 47.06 -51.28
C GLU A 1224 16.20 46.21 -50.09
N LEU A 1225 15.58 45.07 -49.83
CA LEU A 1225 16.02 44.15 -48.78
C LEU A 1225 17.40 43.54 -49.07
N LEU A 1226 17.68 43.24 -50.33
CA LEU A 1226 18.97 42.69 -50.77
C LEU A 1226 20.10 43.71 -50.54
N LEU A 1227 19.84 45.00 -50.83
CA LEU A 1227 20.79 46.09 -50.54
C LEU A 1227 21.07 46.27 -49.04
N LYS A 1228 20.05 46.14 -48.18
CA LYS A 1228 20.22 46.19 -46.71
C LYS A 1228 21.02 45.00 -46.18
N LEU A 1229 20.85 43.82 -46.77
CA LEU A 1229 21.58 42.61 -46.40
C LEU A 1229 23.09 42.74 -46.68
N ASP A 1230 23.46 43.33 -47.83
CA ASP A 1230 24.86 43.60 -48.17
C ASP A 1230 25.53 44.60 -47.20
N GLN A 1231 24.81 45.64 -46.76
CA GLN A 1231 25.33 46.62 -45.79
C GLN A 1231 25.60 46.01 -44.41
N THR A 1232 24.77 45.07 -43.96
CA THR A 1232 24.99 44.41 -42.66
C THR A 1232 26.19 43.47 -42.63
N HIS A 1233 26.70 43.04 -43.80
CA HIS A 1233 27.88 42.18 -43.88
C HIS A 1233 29.21 42.94 -43.91
N SER A 1234 29.25 44.22 -44.30
CA SER A 1234 30.50 44.99 -44.37
C SER A 1234 31.08 45.40 -43.00
N ASP A 1235 30.23 45.58 -41.99
CA ASP A 1235 30.66 46.04 -40.65
C ASP A 1235 31.35 44.94 -39.81
N ALA A 1236 31.31 43.68 -40.25
CA ALA A 1236 31.92 42.55 -39.53
C ALA A 1236 33.39 42.27 -39.95
N THR A 1237 33.91 42.94 -40.98
CA THR A 1237 35.21 42.60 -41.60
C THR A 1237 36.40 43.52 -41.31
N ASP A 1238 36.25 44.59 -40.52
CA ASP A 1238 37.38 45.47 -40.16
C ASP A 1238 38.12 45.00 -38.90
N SER A 1239 38.59 43.75 -38.93
CA SER A 1239 39.66 43.26 -38.05
C SER A 1239 40.73 42.58 -38.89
N GLU A 1240 41.48 43.38 -39.65
CA GLU A 1240 42.79 42.95 -40.13
C GLU A 1240 43.73 42.77 -38.91
N PRO A 1241 44.39 41.61 -38.74
CA PRO A 1241 45.46 41.49 -37.77
C PRO A 1241 46.71 42.16 -38.35
N GLU A 1242 47.18 43.23 -37.71
CA GLU A 1242 48.54 43.72 -37.91
C GLU A 1242 49.52 42.59 -37.59
N ILE A 1243 50.34 42.25 -38.59
CA ILE A 1243 51.47 41.35 -38.47
C ILE A 1243 52.65 42.17 -37.91
N GLU A 1244 53.05 41.89 -36.67
CA GLU A 1244 54.44 41.98 -36.20
C GLU A 1244 54.91 40.63 -35.66
#